data_AF-A0A2N6A5T0-F1
#
_entry.id   AF-A0A2N6A5T0-F1
#
_cell.length_a   1.000
_cell.length_b   1.000
_cell.length_c   1.000
_cell.angle_alpha   90.00
_cell.angle_beta   90.00
_cell.angle_gamma   90.00
#
_symmetry.space_group_name_H-M   'P 1'
#
loop_
_entity.id
_entity.type
_entity.pdbx_description
1 polymer ?
#
loop_
_entity_poly.entity_id
_entity_poly.type
_entity_poly.pdbx_seq_one_letter_code
_entity_poly.pdbx_strand_id
1 'polypeptide(L)'
;MRSLFPILLLFLLCLQLPHLQAQNTGDTRADQPVPGDTTSLNLSGLAAFRVGDDDVWRSKYIDEHEDWNFIPVPGAWEDHGFPLLDGFAWYRIRFRLPDNMRDDSLLLVMSGVDDADETFLNGVLVGKSGSFPPGKRSELHALRVYPLPRFIREQFNLLAVRVYDHGDRGGLTGNILRIVRAADMHHVLDEIVDAPRIPPSRFITNGILATAISSDSGIVRRTTSHLYSHLADGLTTESILSHLSLSIDENDVRRPFVPDTMRSLEGTGILHASGEGIDVYWYHPPAIQERILVAAIRQEESDQREIGLQFVMDMPYWRYEKRETEHEGTRFSYHILAYHSCCDELVERDLDVFLERGETAWSLETALGNWKHTLSQARFLPGELSEIEQQVYQQSLLTLLQAQVHEEGSAEGQIVSALQPRSQAVTHAADLLLAAEALAAAGLSDAAWKAMEFLHRAENGRYTLFDILGSEHGIGFPYLISPAPYFGNGEEWQWTRPDDALLRKDGMPRYIFAFEAMREDLRRRRVVESDLPDDSTFIARHWERLSTRVADIIMYQLGDDGLIQKDNSPWGSALTEAPGVYATILGARALRIAENYAELMKDDLKQFLYRDAATRAETALTNLARGVLTMNRADNLTDAQQRLFHPLICDAVSCGIFPAGSQEAAMALDIVENAFSIEDSPLLYHAEPGGDWFARQSRPQIALRLARACLAGGRLDRAEELFGSVTKLAHANGGILPELVNPVSRNWYGGRPHTASAADYILTAEAIALARLAAR
;
A
#
# COMPACT_ATOMS: atom_id res chain seq x y z
N MET A 1 -47.75 -51.54 -16.42
CA MET A 1 -46.72 -51.04 -17.38
C MET A 1 -45.91 -49.96 -16.68
N ARG A 2 -44.61 -50.25 -16.47
CA ARG A 2 -43.46 -49.42 -16.05
C ARG A 2 -43.79 -48.06 -15.41
N SER A 3 -43.94 -47.92 -14.08
CA SER A 3 -42.99 -48.04 -12.94
C SER A 3 -42.35 -46.70 -12.55
N LEU A 4 -42.98 -46.08 -11.54
CA LEU A 4 -42.46 -45.05 -10.63
C LEU A 4 -42.03 -45.71 -9.30
N PHE A 5 -41.31 -44.92 -8.48
CA PHE A 5 -41.11 -45.02 -7.01
C PHE A 5 -39.80 -45.69 -6.48
N PRO A 6 -39.29 -45.29 -5.28
CA PRO A 6 -37.98 -44.64 -5.08
C PRO A 6 -37.14 -45.22 -3.89
N ILE A 7 -36.08 -44.49 -3.51
CA ILE A 7 -35.41 -44.35 -2.17
C ILE A 7 -35.61 -45.48 -1.13
N LEU A 8 -34.52 -46.19 -0.78
CA LEU A 8 -33.86 -46.25 0.57
C LEU A 8 -32.94 -47.51 0.71
N LEU A 9 -31.77 -47.30 1.34
CA LEU A 9 -30.94 -48.25 2.13
C LEU A 9 -30.12 -49.35 1.43
N LEU A 10 -28.80 -49.36 1.69
CA LEU A 10 -28.05 -50.60 1.90
C LEU A 10 -26.82 -50.38 2.79
N PHE A 11 -26.75 -51.20 3.84
CA PHE A 11 -25.78 -51.23 4.94
C PHE A 11 -25.41 -52.72 5.17
N LEU A 12 -24.17 -52.95 5.61
CA LEU A 12 -23.55 -54.16 6.23
C LEU A 12 -22.69 -55.16 5.39
N LEU A 13 -21.39 -55.20 5.80
CA LEU A 13 -20.46 -56.32 6.10
C LEU A 13 -19.93 -57.25 4.98
N CYS A 14 -18.69 -57.80 4.99
CA CYS A 14 -17.40 -57.67 5.72
C CYS A 14 -16.41 -58.73 5.15
N LEU A 15 -15.12 -58.68 5.56
CA LEU A 15 -14.01 -59.69 5.48
C LEU A 15 -12.88 -59.37 4.45
N GLN A 16 -11.69 -58.90 4.89
CA GLN A 16 -10.44 -59.64 5.28
C GLN A 16 -9.38 -59.64 4.14
N LEU A 17 -8.07 -59.31 4.22
CA LEU A 17 -6.95 -59.25 5.21
C LEU A 17 -5.73 -58.53 4.50
N PRO A 18 -4.47 -58.43 5.02
CA PRO A 18 -3.94 -57.97 6.33
C PRO A 18 -2.73 -56.98 6.24
N HIS A 19 -2.47 -56.32 7.38
CA HIS A 19 -1.22 -55.74 7.96
C HIS A 19 0.10 -55.55 7.17
N LEU A 20 0.69 -54.35 7.34
CA LEU A 20 2.06 -54.20 7.83
C LEU A 20 2.15 -53.01 8.82
N GLN A 21 2.62 -53.31 10.02
CA GLN A 21 2.78 -52.40 11.16
C GLN A 21 4.06 -51.57 10.99
N ALA A 22 3.97 -50.26 11.22
CA ALA A 22 5.08 -49.48 11.78
C ALA A 22 4.68 -49.12 13.21
N GLN A 23 5.42 -49.67 14.16
CA GLN A 23 5.28 -49.39 15.59
C GLN A 23 5.67 -47.94 15.85
N ASN A 24 4.75 -47.15 16.41
CA ASN A 24 5.13 -46.02 17.26
C ASN A 24 4.34 -46.16 18.56
N THR A 25 4.93 -46.93 19.48
CA THR A 25 4.48 -47.03 20.87
C THR A 25 4.55 -45.65 21.50
N GLY A 26 3.48 -45.26 22.20
CA GLY A 26 3.29 -43.93 22.72
C GLY A 26 4.42 -43.40 23.58
N ASP A 27 4.68 -42.11 23.40
CA ASP A 27 5.08 -41.24 24.49
C ASP A 27 4.19 -40.00 24.40
N THR A 28 3.02 -40.07 25.02
CA THR A 28 2.23 -38.88 25.38
C THR A 28 2.97 -38.16 26.50
N ARG A 29 4.05 -37.48 26.14
CA ARG A 29 4.62 -36.39 26.92
C ARG A 29 4.32 -35.12 26.16
N ALA A 30 3.34 -34.40 26.69
CA ALA A 30 3.30 -32.95 26.53
C ALA A 30 4.73 -32.42 26.65
N ASP A 31 5.14 -31.62 25.67
CA ASP A 31 6.36 -30.83 25.74
C ASP A 31 6.41 -30.18 27.14
N GLN A 32 7.32 -30.68 27.96
CA GLN A 32 7.64 -30.06 29.23
C GLN A 32 8.35 -28.75 28.89
N PRO A 33 7.97 -27.62 29.52
CA PRO A 33 8.70 -26.37 29.33
C PRO A 33 10.16 -26.59 29.76
N VAL A 34 11.09 -26.14 28.90
CA VAL A 34 12.52 -26.08 29.22
C VAL A 34 12.67 -25.36 30.57
N PRO A 35 13.25 -25.98 31.60
CA PRO A 35 13.43 -25.33 32.89
C PRO A 35 14.57 -24.32 32.77
N GLY A 36 14.23 -23.03 32.65
CA GLY A 36 15.25 -21.98 32.54
C GLY A 36 14.75 -20.54 32.56
N ASP A 37 13.58 -20.24 32.00
CA ASP A 37 13.06 -18.87 32.04
C ASP A 37 11.99 -18.73 33.12
N THR A 38 12.34 -18.03 34.20
CA THR A 38 11.44 -17.79 35.35
C THR A 38 10.79 -16.41 35.31
N THR A 39 10.97 -15.66 34.23
CA THR A 39 10.55 -14.24 34.10
C THR A 39 9.20 -14.06 33.41
N SER A 40 8.79 -15.04 32.59
CA SER A 40 7.55 -14.99 31.82
C SER A 40 6.85 -16.33 31.69
N LEU A 41 5.54 -16.28 31.40
CA LEU A 41 4.70 -17.43 31.07
C LEU A 41 4.21 -17.27 29.62
N ASN A 42 4.69 -18.13 28.72
CA ASN A 42 4.25 -18.18 27.33
C ASN A 42 2.82 -18.75 27.24
N LEU A 43 1.95 -18.08 26.48
CA LEU A 43 0.56 -18.47 26.26
C LEU A 43 0.29 -18.92 24.80
N SER A 44 1.32 -19.01 23.95
CA SER A 44 1.22 -19.60 22.61
C SER A 44 0.89 -21.10 22.67
N GLY A 45 0.16 -21.58 21.68
CA GLY A 45 -0.33 -22.97 21.60
C GLY A 45 -1.70 -23.04 20.95
N LEU A 46 -2.45 -24.11 21.21
CA LEU A 46 -3.83 -24.23 20.72
C LEU A 46 -4.78 -23.43 21.62
N ALA A 47 -5.51 -22.50 21.02
CA ALA A 47 -6.58 -21.75 21.67
C ALA A 47 -7.94 -22.25 21.18
N ALA A 48 -8.93 -22.29 22.09
CA ALA A 48 -10.31 -22.49 21.68
C ALA A 48 -10.80 -21.23 20.95
N PHE A 49 -11.37 -21.40 19.76
CA PHE A 49 -11.74 -20.35 18.83
C PHE A 49 -13.21 -20.45 18.38
N ARG A 50 -13.91 -19.32 18.36
CA ARG A 50 -15.30 -19.23 17.91
C ARG A 50 -15.59 -17.90 17.23
N VAL A 51 -16.28 -17.98 16.10
CA VAL A 51 -16.74 -16.83 15.32
C VAL A 51 -18.05 -16.27 15.90
N GLY A 52 -18.19 -14.94 15.88
CA GLY A 52 -19.38 -14.22 16.33
C GLY A 52 -19.11 -13.34 17.53
N ASP A 53 -20.16 -12.77 18.09
CA ASP A 53 -20.06 -11.78 19.16
C ASP A 53 -21.07 -12.03 20.29
N ASP A 54 -20.78 -13.00 21.17
CA ASP A 54 -21.59 -13.26 22.36
C ASP A 54 -20.76 -13.03 23.64
N ASP A 55 -21.22 -12.08 24.44
CA ASP A 55 -20.62 -11.69 25.72
C ASP A 55 -20.54 -12.83 26.74
N VAL A 56 -21.36 -13.88 26.60
CA VAL A 56 -21.31 -15.07 27.47
C VAL A 56 -19.95 -15.77 27.37
N TRP A 57 -19.26 -15.66 26.24
CA TRP A 57 -18.02 -16.38 25.95
C TRP A 57 -16.82 -15.91 26.77
N ARG A 58 -16.90 -14.79 27.52
CA ARG A 58 -15.90 -14.44 28.53
C ARG A 58 -15.93 -15.34 29.77
N SER A 59 -17.03 -16.07 29.99
CA SER A 59 -17.27 -16.82 31.22
C SER A 59 -16.42 -18.08 31.31
N LYS A 60 -15.70 -18.27 32.43
CA LYS A 60 -14.90 -19.48 32.69
C LYS A 60 -15.70 -20.77 32.90
N TYR A 61 -17.03 -20.67 32.96
CA TYR A 61 -17.91 -21.81 33.19
C TYR A 61 -18.41 -22.49 31.91
N ILE A 62 -18.07 -21.96 30.74
CA ILE A 62 -18.33 -22.61 29.46
C ILE A 62 -17.27 -23.68 29.20
N ASP A 63 -17.72 -24.85 28.76
CA ASP A 63 -16.85 -25.90 28.26
C ASP A 63 -16.52 -25.64 26.79
N GLU A 64 -15.23 -25.58 26.46
CA GLU A 64 -14.73 -25.37 25.11
C GLU A 64 -14.75 -26.66 24.27
N HIS A 65 -15.07 -27.82 24.85
CA HIS A 65 -15.20 -29.06 24.09
C HIS A 65 -16.52 -29.17 23.31
N GLU A 66 -17.49 -28.31 23.61
CA GLU A 66 -18.79 -28.25 22.93
C GLU A 66 -18.87 -26.95 22.12
N ASP A 67 -18.92 -27.05 20.78
CA ASP A 67 -19.13 -25.94 19.85
C ASP A 67 -17.99 -24.89 19.74
N TRP A 68 -16.73 -25.29 19.97
CA TRP A 68 -15.54 -24.46 19.65
C TRP A 68 -14.57 -25.21 18.73
N ASN A 69 -13.89 -24.44 17.87
CA ASN A 69 -12.73 -24.92 17.12
C ASN A 69 -11.45 -24.76 17.95
N PHE A 70 -10.35 -25.40 17.56
CA PHE A 70 -9.04 -25.18 18.17
C PHE A 70 -8.04 -24.80 17.08
N ILE A 71 -7.50 -23.59 17.17
CA ILE A 71 -6.52 -23.06 16.21
C ILE A 71 -5.25 -22.65 16.94
N PRO A 72 -4.07 -22.79 16.31
CA PRO A 72 -2.82 -22.35 16.92
C PRO A 72 -2.80 -20.81 17.02
N VAL A 73 -2.27 -20.32 18.14
CA VAL A 73 -1.94 -18.91 18.37
C VAL A 73 -0.46 -18.82 18.77
N PRO A 74 0.30 -17.88 18.19
CA PRO A 74 -0.15 -16.89 17.21
C PRO A 74 -0.38 -17.47 15.81
N GLY A 75 -1.26 -16.83 15.05
CA GLY A 75 -1.67 -17.25 13.71
C GLY A 75 -2.91 -16.49 13.27
N ALA A 76 -3.06 -16.28 11.95
CA ALA A 76 -4.27 -15.69 11.41
C ALA A 76 -5.35 -16.77 11.27
N TRP A 77 -6.61 -16.44 11.54
CA TRP A 77 -7.68 -17.44 11.50
C TRP A 77 -7.98 -17.93 10.06
N GLU A 78 -7.64 -17.17 9.02
CA GLU A 78 -7.83 -17.55 7.62
C GLU A 78 -6.98 -18.77 7.26
N ASP A 79 -5.75 -18.84 7.79
CA ASP A 79 -4.82 -19.96 7.60
C ASP A 79 -5.33 -21.25 8.26
N HIS A 80 -6.38 -21.15 9.08
CA HIS A 80 -6.94 -22.24 9.89
C HIS A 80 -8.41 -22.55 9.58
N GLY A 81 -8.87 -22.21 8.36
CA GLY A 81 -10.16 -22.65 7.84
C GLY A 81 -11.26 -21.59 7.84
N PHE A 82 -10.92 -20.33 8.07
CA PHE A 82 -11.86 -19.19 8.03
C PHE A 82 -11.47 -18.14 6.97
N PRO A 83 -11.26 -18.53 5.69
CA PRO A 83 -10.97 -17.56 4.64
C PRO A 83 -12.21 -16.67 4.45
N LEU A 84 -12.06 -15.35 4.43
CA LEU A 84 -13.13 -14.33 4.36
C LEU A 84 -13.83 -13.99 5.69
N LEU A 85 -13.28 -14.39 6.84
CA LEU A 85 -13.82 -13.94 8.12
C LEU A 85 -13.37 -12.53 8.44
N ASP A 86 -14.27 -11.56 8.26
CA ASP A 86 -14.17 -10.23 8.83
C ASP A 86 -15.20 -10.07 9.97
N GLY A 87 -14.85 -9.33 11.02
CA GLY A 87 -15.75 -9.06 12.14
C GLY A 87 -15.28 -9.67 13.46
N PHE A 88 -16.22 -10.21 14.25
CA PHE A 88 -15.91 -10.66 15.62
C PHE A 88 -15.50 -12.11 15.70
N ALA A 89 -14.47 -12.38 16.51
CA ALA A 89 -14.14 -13.72 16.96
C ALA A 89 -13.60 -13.72 18.39
N TRP A 90 -13.65 -14.88 19.04
CA TRP A 90 -13.24 -15.07 20.41
C TRP A 90 -12.20 -16.18 20.53
N TYR A 91 -11.18 -15.91 21.35
CA TYR A 91 -10.18 -16.87 21.77
C TYR A 91 -10.31 -17.17 23.26
N ARG A 92 -10.08 -18.43 23.64
CA ARG A 92 -10.07 -18.89 25.02
C ARG A 92 -8.82 -19.72 25.30
N ILE A 93 -8.01 -19.25 26.23
CA ILE A 93 -6.72 -19.84 26.59
C ILE A 93 -6.72 -20.17 28.07
N ARG A 94 -6.69 -21.47 28.40
CA ARG A 94 -6.57 -21.94 29.78
C ARG A 94 -5.10 -22.07 30.16
N PHE A 95 -4.72 -21.53 31.31
CA PHE A 95 -3.35 -21.62 31.80
C PHE A 95 -3.30 -21.80 33.32
N ARG A 96 -2.21 -22.40 33.79
CA ARG A 96 -1.90 -22.49 35.22
C ARG A 96 -0.88 -21.42 35.58
N LEU A 97 -1.18 -20.61 36.58
CA LEU A 97 -0.24 -19.61 37.07
C LEU A 97 0.84 -20.29 37.95
N PRO A 98 2.15 -20.14 37.64
CA PRO A 98 3.23 -20.67 38.47
C PRO A 98 3.20 -20.10 39.90
N ASP A 99 3.54 -20.93 40.88
CA ASP A 99 3.47 -20.53 42.30
C ASP A 99 4.44 -19.38 42.63
N ASN A 100 5.57 -19.29 41.93
CA ASN A 100 6.57 -18.22 42.05
C ASN A 100 6.18 -16.90 41.36
N MET A 101 4.99 -16.79 40.76
CA MET A 101 4.48 -15.56 40.12
C MET A 101 3.20 -15.03 40.80
N ARG A 102 2.65 -15.74 41.78
CA ARG A 102 1.35 -15.40 42.40
C ARG A 102 1.35 -14.08 43.16
N ASP A 103 2.50 -13.71 43.71
CA ASP A 103 2.65 -12.53 44.56
C ASP A 103 3.18 -11.31 43.78
N ASP A 104 3.59 -11.53 42.53
CA ASP A 104 4.11 -10.49 41.67
C ASP A 104 3.00 -9.61 41.07
N SER A 105 3.40 -8.42 40.64
CA SER A 105 2.62 -7.60 39.72
C SER A 105 2.82 -8.15 38.31
N LEU A 106 1.75 -8.65 37.71
CA LEU A 106 1.79 -9.31 36.41
C LEU A 106 1.13 -8.45 35.34
N LEU A 107 1.73 -8.49 34.15
CA LEU A 107 1.22 -7.86 32.94
C LEU A 107 0.97 -8.97 31.90
N LEU A 108 -0.18 -8.96 31.27
CA LEU A 108 -0.38 -9.66 30.00
C LEU A 108 0.18 -8.77 28.89
N VAL A 109 1.07 -9.33 28.07
CA VAL A 109 1.64 -8.65 26.91
C VAL A 109 1.26 -9.41 25.66
N MET A 110 0.62 -8.71 24.72
CA MET A 110 0.22 -9.27 23.43
C MET A 110 0.66 -8.33 22.31
N SER A 111 1.07 -8.88 21.17
CA SER A 111 1.34 -8.14 19.94
C SER A 111 0.48 -8.68 18.81
N GLY A 112 0.25 -7.86 17.77
CA GLY A 112 -0.44 -8.30 16.55
C GLY A 112 -1.84 -8.85 16.82
N VAL A 113 -2.56 -8.24 17.77
CA VAL A 113 -4.00 -8.48 17.89
C VAL A 113 -4.66 -7.62 16.85
N ASP A 114 -5.39 -8.26 15.95
CA ASP A 114 -6.00 -7.60 14.81
C ASP A 114 -7.01 -6.52 15.25
N ASP A 115 -6.94 -5.37 14.58
CA ASP A 115 -7.63 -4.09 14.81
C ASP A 115 -8.03 -3.69 16.23
N ALA A 116 -8.95 -4.40 16.89
CA ALA A 116 -9.37 -4.07 18.25
C ALA A 116 -9.58 -5.32 19.12
N ASP A 117 -9.39 -5.15 20.43
CA ASP A 117 -9.64 -6.21 21.40
C ASP A 117 -10.27 -5.75 22.71
N GLU A 118 -11.03 -6.66 23.31
CA GLU A 118 -11.38 -6.67 24.73
C GLU A 118 -10.89 -7.97 25.35
N THR A 119 -10.08 -7.87 26.39
CA THR A 119 -9.43 -9.02 27.01
C THR A 119 -9.88 -9.21 28.44
N PHE A 120 -10.26 -10.44 28.79
CA PHE A 120 -10.85 -10.82 30.06
C PHE A 120 -10.02 -11.91 30.75
N LEU A 121 -9.81 -11.78 32.06
CA LEU A 121 -9.28 -12.83 32.91
C LEU A 121 -10.40 -13.35 33.82
N ASN A 122 -10.71 -14.64 33.73
CA ASN A 122 -11.76 -15.30 34.52
C ASN A 122 -13.13 -14.58 34.44
N GLY A 123 -13.43 -13.99 33.28
CA GLY A 123 -14.67 -13.24 33.02
C GLY A 123 -14.64 -11.76 33.43
N VAL A 124 -13.53 -11.25 33.96
CA VAL A 124 -13.35 -9.83 34.32
C VAL A 124 -12.47 -9.15 33.27
N LEU A 125 -12.93 -8.02 32.72
CA LEU A 125 -12.16 -7.23 31.75
C LEU A 125 -10.86 -6.72 32.38
N VAL A 126 -9.72 -7.03 31.78
CA VAL A 126 -8.38 -6.59 32.22
C VAL A 126 -7.76 -5.54 31.31
N GLY A 127 -8.25 -5.44 30.07
CA GLY A 127 -7.79 -4.43 29.14
C GLY A 127 -8.59 -4.41 27.85
N LYS A 128 -8.41 -3.33 27.11
CA LYS A 128 -8.99 -3.12 25.79
C LYS A 128 -8.09 -2.21 24.97
N SER A 129 -8.07 -2.38 23.66
CA SER A 129 -7.37 -1.51 22.71
C SER A 129 -8.15 -1.41 21.42
N GLY A 130 -8.07 -0.26 20.76
CA GLY A 130 -8.94 0.06 19.63
C GLY A 130 -10.40 0.26 20.06
N SER A 131 -11.31 0.22 19.09
CA SER A 131 -12.74 0.25 19.35
C SER A 131 -13.52 -0.53 18.29
N PHE A 132 -14.62 -1.11 18.73
CA PHE A 132 -15.56 -1.85 17.89
C PHE A 132 -16.55 -0.91 17.17
N PRO A 133 -17.31 -1.39 16.17
CA PRO A 133 -18.34 -0.61 15.50
C PRO A 133 -19.39 -0.05 16.48
N PRO A 134 -20.01 1.11 16.18
CA PRO A 134 -19.88 1.90 14.95
C PRO A 134 -18.67 2.85 14.91
N GLY A 135 -17.98 3.09 16.02
CA GLY A 135 -16.83 4.00 16.10
C GLY A 135 -15.51 3.25 16.02
N LYS A 136 -15.31 2.45 14.98
CA LYS A 136 -14.18 1.52 14.90
C LYS A 136 -12.82 2.22 14.84
N ARG A 137 -11.82 1.72 15.57
CA ARG A 137 -10.44 2.27 15.62
C ARG A 137 -9.45 1.12 15.65
N SER A 138 -8.56 1.09 14.66
CA SER A 138 -7.53 0.06 14.57
C SER A 138 -6.33 0.37 15.45
N GLU A 139 -5.89 -0.64 16.16
CA GLU A 139 -4.64 -0.73 16.89
C GLU A 139 -3.85 -1.97 16.44
N LEU A 140 -4.01 -2.42 15.20
CA LEU A 140 -3.50 -3.67 14.61
C LEU A 140 -2.10 -4.09 15.10
N HIS A 141 -1.13 -3.17 15.05
CA HIS A 141 0.26 -3.46 15.41
C HIS A 141 0.70 -2.83 16.74
N ALA A 142 -0.21 -2.29 17.54
CA ALA A 142 0.15 -1.78 18.86
C ALA A 142 0.45 -2.92 19.85
N LEU A 143 1.39 -2.69 20.76
CA LEU A 143 1.66 -3.62 21.86
C LEU A 143 0.56 -3.47 22.92
N ARG A 144 -0.10 -4.57 23.25
CA ARG A 144 -1.08 -4.65 24.33
C ARG A 144 -0.35 -4.93 25.63
N VAL A 145 -0.55 -4.08 26.64
CA VAL A 145 0.01 -4.27 27.98
C VAL A 145 -1.10 -4.10 29.01
N TYR A 146 -1.64 -5.21 29.51
CA TYR A 146 -2.79 -5.20 30.41
C TYR A 146 -2.40 -5.71 31.80
N PRO A 147 -2.67 -4.95 32.88
CA PRO A 147 -2.40 -5.43 34.22
C PRO A 147 -3.31 -6.62 34.55
N LEU A 148 -2.79 -7.60 35.30
CA LEU A 148 -3.55 -8.74 35.80
C LEU A 148 -3.70 -8.62 37.34
N PRO A 149 -4.78 -7.97 37.84
CA PRO A 149 -4.93 -7.72 39.27
C PRO A 149 -4.94 -9.00 40.12
N ARG A 150 -4.34 -8.94 41.31
CA ARG A 150 -4.22 -10.11 42.21
C ARG A 150 -5.56 -10.72 42.62
N PHE A 151 -6.60 -9.90 42.76
CA PHE A 151 -7.90 -10.34 43.28
C PHE A 151 -8.75 -11.17 42.30
N ILE A 152 -8.40 -11.19 41.00
CA ILE A 152 -9.08 -12.01 39.98
C ILE A 152 -8.23 -13.21 39.51
N ARG A 153 -7.00 -13.32 40.02
CA ARG A 153 -6.07 -14.41 39.66
C ARG A 153 -6.35 -15.65 40.49
N GLU A 154 -6.42 -16.79 39.82
CA GLU A 154 -6.60 -18.12 40.40
C GLU A 154 -5.37 -19.00 40.12
N GLN A 155 -5.35 -20.24 40.62
CA GLN A 155 -4.32 -21.21 40.22
C GLN A 155 -4.49 -21.61 38.74
N PHE A 156 -5.73 -21.86 38.34
CA PHE A 156 -6.12 -22.17 36.96
C PHE A 156 -6.98 -21.02 36.46
N ASN A 157 -6.58 -20.43 35.35
CA ASN A 157 -7.21 -19.23 34.83
C ASN A 157 -7.66 -19.48 33.40
N LEU A 158 -8.70 -18.74 33.01
CA LEU A 158 -9.10 -18.55 31.63
C LEU A 158 -8.76 -17.12 31.21
N LEU A 159 -8.00 -16.98 30.14
CA LEU A 159 -7.93 -15.76 29.36
C LEU A 159 -8.93 -15.87 28.20
N ALA A 160 -9.85 -14.91 28.10
CA ALA A 160 -10.73 -14.78 26.95
C ALA A 160 -10.39 -13.49 26.21
N VAL A 161 -10.18 -13.57 24.90
CA VAL A 161 -9.84 -12.41 24.06
C VAL A 161 -10.90 -12.30 22.99
N ARG A 162 -11.67 -11.21 23.04
CA ARG A 162 -12.63 -10.81 22.01
C ARG A 162 -11.89 -9.92 21.02
N VAL A 163 -11.86 -10.31 19.76
CA VAL A 163 -11.17 -9.61 18.68
C VAL A 163 -12.20 -9.12 17.66
N TYR A 164 -11.99 -7.93 17.12
CA TYR A 164 -12.73 -7.42 15.98
C TYR A 164 -11.76 -7.05 14.86
N ASP A 165 -11.98 -7.63 13.69
CA ASP A 165 -11.22 -7.39 12.45
C ASP A 165 -12.05 -6.54 11.48
N HIS A 166 -11.46 -5.47 10.94
CA HIS A 166 -12.11 -4.59 9.96
C HIS A 166 -12.02 -5.13 8.53
N GLY A 167 -11.07 -6.02 8.23
CA GLY A 167 -10.81 -6.66 6.95
C GLY A 167 -9.37 -7.18 6.79
N ASP A 168 -9.13 -7.95 5.73
CA ASP A 168 -7.85 -8.61 5.38
C ASP A 168 -7.54 -9.88 6.19
N ARG A 169 -6.58 -9.85 7.12
CA ARG A 169 -6.10 -11.05 7.86
C ARG A 169 -6.27 -10.83 9.36
N GLY A 170 -7.21 -11.52 9.96
CA GLY A 170 -7.54 -11.33 11.37
C GLY A 170 -6.94 -12.35 12.32
N GLY A 171 -7.02 -12.03 13.62
CA GLY A 171 -6.67 -12.92 14.72
C GLY A 171 -5.53 -12.43 15.61
N LEU A 172 -4.95 -13.36 16.37
CA LEU A 172 -3.79 -13.13 17.23
C LEU A 172 -2.52 -13.47 16.44
N THR A 173 -2.05 -12.56 15.59
CA THR A 173 -0.99 -12.83 14.61
C THR A 173 0.42 -12.54 15.11
N GLY A 174 0.57 -11.72 16.16
CA GLY A 174 1.87 -11.31 16.64
C GLY A 174 2.59 -12.35 17.50
N ASN A 175 3.91 -12.38 17.43
CA ASN A 175 4.78 -13.36 18.09
C ASN A 175 4.83 -13.23 19.62
N ILE A 176 4.36 -12.14 20.20
CA ILE A 176 4.30 -11.92 21.64
C ILE A 176 2.89 -12.25 22.15
N LEU A 177 2.79 -13.30 22.97
CA LEU A 177 1.59 -13.66 23.72
C LEU A 177 2.02 -14.33 25.04
N ARG A 178 2.27 -13.51 26.08
CA ARG A 178 2.83 -13.99 27.36
C ARG A 178 2.42 -13.14 28.54
N ILE A 179 2.51 -13.72 29.74
CA ILE A 179 2.40 -12.99 31.01
C ILE A 179 3.81 -12.75 31.56
N VAL A 180 4.13 -11.51 31.89
CA VAL A 180 5.44 -11.11 32.43
C VAL A 180 5.28 -10.44 33.79
N ARG A 181 6.34 -10.41 34.60
CA ARG A 181 6.38 -9.52 35.76
C ARG A 181 6.53 -8.09 35.28
N ALA A 182 5.85 -7.15 35.95
CA ALA A 182 5.96 -5.73 35.61
C ALA A 182 7.41 -5.21 35.68
N ALA A 183 8.23 -5.75 36.59
CA ALA A 183 9.65 -5.42 36.69
C ALA A 183 10.46 -5.85 35.45
N ASP A 184 10.03 -6.91 34.77
CA ASP A 184 10.73 -7.54 33.65
C ASP A 184 10.23 -7.02 32.28
N MET A 185 9.29 -6.05 32.27
CA MET A 185 8.70 -5.51 31.03
C MET A 185 9.73 -4.89 30.08
N HIS A 186 10.80 -4.31 30.62
CA HIS A 186 11.87 -3.72 29.82
C HIS A 186 12.53 -4.74 28.89
N HIS A 187 12.68 -6.01 29.30
CA HIS A 187 13.19 -7.06 28.44
C HIS A 187 12.32 -7.32 27.20
N VAL A 188 10.99 -7.18 27.33
CA VAL A 188 10.08 -7.31 26.19
C VAL A 188 10.21 -6.13 25.24
N LEU A 189 10.40 -4.92 25.78
CA LEU A 189 10.63 -3.72 24.96
C LEU A 189 11.97 -3.80 24.23
N ASP A 190 13.03 -4.25 24.93
CA ASP A 190 14.34 -4.48 24.34
C ASP A 190 14.25 -5.50 23.20
N GLU A 191 13.51 -6.60 23.37
CA GLU A 191 13.26 -7.59 22.30
C GLU A 191 12.60 -6.98 21.05
N ILE A 192 11.68 -6.02 21.22
CA ILE A 192 11.00 -5.35 20.10
C ILE A 192 11.92 -4.35 19.42
N VAL A 193 12.72 -3.60 20.19
CA VAL A 193 13.67 -2.60 19.67
C VAL A 193 14.83 -3.26 18.95
N ASP A 194 15.35 -4.35 19.52
CA ASP A 194 16.47 -5.13 18.99
C ASP A 194 16.04 -6.16 17.93
N ALA A 195 14.72 -6.32 17.70
CA ALA A 195 14.20 -7.22 16.69
C ALA A 195 14.84 -6.91 15.32
N PRO A 196 15.32 -7.93 14.59
CA PRO A 196 15.86 -7.73 13.26
C PRO A 196 14.83 -7.01 12.38
N ARG A 197 15.25 -5.94 11.71
CA ARG A 197 14.42 -5.28 10.73
C ARG A 197 14.09 -6.27 9.63
N ILE A 198 12.81 -6.40 9.31
CA ILE A 198 12.36 -7.29 8.26
C ILE A 198 12.51 -6.52 6.95
N PRO A 199 13.42 -6.91 6.04
CA PRO A 199 13.52 -6.25 4.75
C PRO A 199 12.17 -6.38 4.03
N PRO A 200 11.65 -5.30 3.43
CA PRO A 200 10.38 -5.38 2.71
C PRO A 200 10.49 -6.39 1.57
N SER A 201 9.39 -7.04 1.21
CA SER A 201 9.30 -7.87 0.01
C SER A 201 9.73 -7.08 -1.22
N ARG A 202 10.32 -7.77 -2.19
CA ARG A 202 10.61 -7.22 -3.51
C ARG A 202 9.49 -7.55 -4.47
N PHE A 203 9.36 -6.72 -5.50
CA PHE A 203 8.30 -6.85 -6.48
C PHE A 203 8.87 -6.77 -7.88
N ILE A 204 8.33 -7.61 -8.76
CA ILE A 204 8.54 -7.53 -10.20
C ILE A 204 7.18 -7.45 -10.88
N THR A 205 7.11 -6.63 -11.92
CA THR A 205 5.89 -6.39 -12.70
C THR A 205 6.28 -5.74 -14.02
N ASN A 206 5.52 -6.06 -15.06
CA ASN A 206 5.55 -5.42 -16.37
C ASN A 206 4.23 -4.71 -16.68
N GLY A 207 3.39 -4.43 -15.67
CA GLY A 207 2.07 -3.83 -15.84
C GLY A 207 0.94 -4.82 -16.15
N ILE A 208 1.24 -6.13 -16.25
CA ILE A 208 0.25 -7.19 -16.49
C ILE A 208 0.18 -8.14 -15.28
N LEU A 209 1.32 -8.68 -14.89
CA LEU A 209 1.46 -9.54 -13.72
C LEU A 209 2.22 -8.81 -12.62
N ALA A 210 1.90 -9.13 -11.37
CA ALA A 210 2.70 -8.71 -10.23
C ALA A 210 3.15 -9.92 -9.43
N THR A 211 4.45 -10.00 -9.15
CA THR A 211 5.04 -11.06 -8.33
C THR A 211 5.73 -10.47 -7.12
N ALA A 212 5.40 -10.99 -5.93
CA ALA A 212 6.00 -10.61 -4.66
C ALA A 212 6.98 -11.68 -4.18
N ILE A 213 8.20 -11.27 -3.88
CA ILE A 213 9.32 -12.17 -3.56
C ILE A 213 9.94 -11.77 -2.21
N SER A 214 10.14 -12.75 -1.35
CA SER A 214 10.71 -12.56 -0.01
C SER A 214 12.20 -12.21 -0.12
N SER A 215 12.60 -11.08 0.44
CA SER A 215 13.99 -10.58 0.36
C SER A 215 15.03 -11.47 1.07
N ASP A 216 14.59 -12.26 2.04
CA ASP A 216 15.42 -13.11 2.90
C ASP A 216 15.65 -14.52 2.35
N SER A 217 14.66 -15.06 1.66
CA SER A 217 14.63 -16.46 1.24
C SER A 217 14.58 -16.64 -0.27
N GLY A 218 14.35 -15.56 -1.04
CA GLY A 218 14.16 -15.64 -2.49
C GLY A 218 12.86 -16.34 -2.91
N ILE A 219 12.00 -16.70 -1.95
CA ILE A 219 10.74 -17.39 -2.22
C ILE A 219 9.74 -16.41 -2.81
N VAL A 220 9.20 -16.74 -3.98
CA VAL A 220 8.02 -16.08 -4.53
C VAL A 220 6.84 -16.43 -3.63
N ARG A 221 6.34 -15.42 -2.92
CA ARG A 221 5.18 -15.58 -2.04
C ARG A 221 3.92 -15.73 -2.87
N ARG A 222 3.82 -14.95 -3.96
CA ARG A 222 2.64 -14.89 -4.82
C ARG A 222 2.93 -14.24 -6.17
N THR A 223 2.25 -14.71 -7.21
CA THR A 223 2.04 -14.02 -8.49
C THR A 223 0.55 -13.82 -8.72
N THR A 224 0.10 -12.59 -8.99
CA THR A 224 -1.32 -12.26 -9.27
C THR A 224 -1.57 -12.06 -10.76
N SER A 225 -2.79 -12.36 -11.21
CA SER A 225 -3.19 -12.29 -12.64
C SER A 225 -3.35 -10.88 -13.19
N HIS A 226 -3.48 -9.91 -12.30
CA HIS A 226 -3.61 -8.49 -12.56
C HIS A 226 -2.80 -7.69 -11.51
N LEU A 227 -2.51 -6.42 -11.82
CA LEU A 227 -1.89 -5.49 -10.87
C LEU A 227 -2.88 -4.97 -9.82
N TYR A 228 -4.14 -4.77 -10.19
CA TYR A 228 -5.19 -4.30 -9.29
C TYR A 228 -5.78 -5.45 -8.49
N SER A 229 -6.34 -5.16 -7.32
CA SER A 229 -6.87 -6.17 -6.40
C SER A 229 -8.30 -6.64 -6.70
N HIS A 230 -9.08 -5.80 -7.37
CA HIS A 230 -10.46 -6.06 -7.75
C HIS A 230 -10.68 -5.69 -9.22
N LEU A 231 -11.21 -6.63 -10.00
CA LEU A 231 -11.59 -6.37 -11.39
C LEU A 231 -12.89 -5.55 -11.45
N ALA A 232 -13.86 -5.86 -10.59
CA ALA A 232 -15.16 -5.20 -10.48
C ALA A 232 -15.72 -5.41 -9.06
N ASP A 233 -16.90 -4.85 -8.77
CA ASP A 233 -17.58 -5.07 -7.49
C ASP A 233 -17.80 -6.57 -7.22
N GLY A 234 -17.42 -7.01 -6.02
CA GLY A 234 -17.45 -8.43 -5.61
C GLY A 234 -16.49 -9.37 -6.36
N LEU A 235 -15.71 -8.90 -7.34
CA LEU A 235 -14.83 -9.74 -8.17
C LEU A 235 -13.35 -9.41 -7.94
N THR A 236 -12.70 -10.27 -7.16
CA THR A 236 -11.34 -10.03 -6.68
C THR A 236 -10.28 -10.74 -7.54
N THR A 237 -9.12 -10.12 -7.77
CA THR A 237 -7.99 -10.66 -8.55
C THR A 237 -7.37 -11.92 -7.94
N GLU A 238 -7.33 -13.00 -8.69
CA GLU A 238 -6.83 -14.30 -8.21
C GLU A 238 -5.29 -14.36 -8.09
N SER A 239 -4.83 -15.20 -7.18
CA SER A 239 -3.44 -15.68 -7.17
C SER A 239 -3.28 -16.77 -8.22
N ILE A 240 -2.21 -16.72 -9.00
CA ILE A 240 -1.89 -17.74 -10.01
C ILE A 240 -0.95 -18.78 -9.42
N LEU A 241 0.11 -18.31 -8.78
CA LEU A 241 1.24 -19.11 -8.33
C LEU A 241 1.68 -18.63 -6.96
N SER A 242 1.95 -19.57 -6.07
CA SER A 242 2.40 -19.32 -4.72
C SER A 242 3.56 -20.26 -4.34
N HIS A 243 4.33 -19.85 -3.33
CA HIS A 243 5.43 -20.63 -2.77
C HIS A 243 6.49 -21.12 -3.77
N LEU A 244 6.75 -20.38 -4.85
CA LEU A 244 7.82 -20.76 -5.78
C LEU A 244 9.18 -20.55 -5.11
N SER A 245 9.92 -21.64 -4.98
CA SER A 245 11.27 -21.72 -4.44
C SER A 245 12.18 -22.50 -5.39
N LEU A 246 13.48 -22.24 -5.29
CA LEU A 246 14.50 -22.96 -6.05
C LEU A 246 15.14 -24.04 -5.18
N SER A 247 15.49 -25.17 -5.80
CA SER A 247 16.22 -26.25 -5.15
C SER A 247 17.45 -26.63 -5.95
N ILE A 248 18.56 -26.87 -5.26
CA ILE A 248 19.77 -27.41 -5.84
C ILE A 248 19.73 -28.93 -5.68
N ASP A 249 19.86 -29.64 -6.80
CA ASP A 249 20.05 -31.08 -6.84
C ASP A 249 21.56 -31.38 -7.00
N GLU A 250 22.15 -32.00 -5.97
CA GLU A 250 23.57 -32.33 -5.92
C GLU A 250 23.77 -33.72 -5.26
N ASN A 251 24.41 -34.66 -5.97
CA ASN A 251 24.69 -36.02 -5.47
C ASN A 251 23.45 -36.77 -4.92
N ASP A 252 22.32 -36.73 -5.65
CA ASP A 252 21.02 -37.29 -5.24
C ASP A 252 20.40 -36.66 -3.97
N VAL A 253 20.94 -35.54 -3.48
CA VAL A 253 20.38 -34.77 -2.37
C VAL A 253 19.80 -33.46 -2.90
N ARG A 254 18.50 -33.29 -2.68
CA ARG A 254 17.79 -32.04 -2.97
C ARG A 254 17.79 -31.14 -1.75
N ARG A 255 18.24 -29.90 -1.89
CA ARG A 255 18.20 -28.88 -0.82
C ARG A 255 17.69 -27.54 -1.35
N PRO A 256 17.08 -26.69 -0.51
CA PRO A 256 16.63 -25.37 -0.93
C PRO A 256 17.83 -24.48 -1.28
N PHE A 257 17.68 -23.68 -2.35
CA PHE A 257 18.56 -22.56 -2.64
C PHE A 257 18.13 -21.37 -1.79
N VAL A 258 19.05 -20.85 -0.98
CA VAL A 258 18.85 -19.63 -0.20
C VAL A 258 19.90 -18.63 -0.66
N PRO A 259 19.51 -17.47 -1.21
CA PRO A 259 20.48 -16.51 -1.74
C PRO A 259 21.24 -15.79 -0.61
N ASP A 260 22.52 -15.53 -0.84
CA ASP A 260 23.35 -14.70 0.06
C ASP A 260 22.99 -13.21 -0.08
N THR A 261 22.62 -12.80 -1.29
CA THR A 261 22.25 -11.41 -1.60
C THR A 261 21.06 -11.36 -2.54
N MET A 262 20.25 -10.30 -2.40
CA MET A 262 19.07 -10.09 -3.23
C MET A 262 18.81 -8.59 -3.42
N ARG A 263 18.69 -8.16 -4.67
CA ARG A 263 18.55 -6.74 -5.03
C ARG A 263 17.86 -6.57 -6.38
N SER A 264 17.14 -5.46 -6.55
CA SER A 264 16.73 -5.03 -7.88
C SER A 264 17.95 -4.59 -8.67
N LEU A 265 18.07 -4.99 -9.93
CA LEU A 265 19.11 -4.48 -10.81
C LEU A 265 18.81 -3.03 -11.16
N GLU A 266 19.80 -2.18 -10.98
CA GLU A 266 19.67 -0.72 -11.10
C GLU A 266 19.04 -0.31 -12.43
N GLY A 267 18.03 0.55 -12.34
CA GLY A 267 17.27 1.03 -13.49
C GLY A 267 16.39 -0.03 -14.17
N THR A 268 16.10 -1.16 -13.52
CA THR A 268 15.27 -2.21 -14.13
C THR A 268 14.28 -2.83 -13.16
N GLY A 269 13.16 -3.33 -13.69
CA GLY A 269 12.20 -4.15 -12.94
C GLY A 269 12.63 -5.60 -12.73
N ILE A 270 13.93 -5.91 -12.84
CA ILE A 270 14.49 -7.25 -12.74
C ILE A 270 15.10 -7.43 -11.36
N LEU A 271 14.77 -8.55 -10.72
CA LEU A 271 15.28 -8.90 -9.41
C LEU A 271 16.41 -9.91 -9.55
N HIS A 272 17.57 -9.60 -8.98
CA HIS A 272 18.76 -10.44 -8.97
C HIS A 272 19.01 -10.99 -7.58
N ALA A 273 19.17 -12.30 -7.49
CA ALA A 273 19.61 -13.01 -6.30
C ALA A 273 20.90 -13.79 -6.63
N SER A 274 21.83 -13.86 -5.69
CA SER A 274 23.12 -14.54 -5.88
C SER A 274 23.47 -15.34 -4.64
N GLY A 275 23.96 -16.57 -4.83
CA GLY A 275 24.42 -17.43 -3.75
C GLY A 275 25.10 -18.69 -4.28
N GLU A 276 26.12 -19.18 -3.57
CA GLU A 276 26.83 -20.44 -3.92
C GLU A 276 27.34 -20.54 -5.38
N GLY A 277 27.69 -19.41 -6.01
CA GLY A 277 28.15 -19.36 -7.41
C GLY A 277 27.02 -19.41 -8.46
N ILE A 278 25.77 -19.26 -8.03
CA ILE A 278 24.57 -19.28 -8.86
C ILE A 278 23.93 -17.89 -8.80
N ASP A 279 23.64 -17.31 -9.97
CA ASP A 279 22.81 -16.11 -10.05
C ASP A 279 21.44 -16.43 -10.60
N VAL A 280 20.42 -15.86 -9.99
CA VAL A 280 19.02 -16.02 -10.37
C VAL A 280 18.42 -14.65 -10.65
N TYR A 281 17.72 -14.54 -11.78
CA TYR A 281 17.06 -13.33 -12.22
C TYR A 281 15.57 -13.59 -12.41
N TRP A 282 14.73 -12.84 -11.71
CA TRP A 282 13.28 -12.90 -11.84
C TRP A 282 12.78 -11.68 -12.59
N TYR A 283 11.96 -11.89 -13.61
CA TYR A 283 11.30 -10.80 -14.32
C TYR A 283 10.06 -11.26 -15.07
N HIS A 284 9.15 -10.31 -15.25
CA HIS A 284 8.14 -10.36 -16.30
C HIS A 284 8.73 -9.65 -17.52
N PRO A 285 8.81 -10.30 -18.70
CA PRO A 285 9.34 -9.65 -19.89
C PRO A 285 8.61 -8.33 -20.17
N PRO A 286 9.32 -7.22 -20.43
CA PRO A 286 8.68 -5.97 -20.79
C PRO A 286 8.06 -6.03 -22.19
N ALA A 287 7.06 -5.17 -22.46
CA ALA A 287 6.48 -4.95 -23.79
C ALA A 287 5.85 -6.21 -24.45
N ILE A 288 5.32 -7.12 -23.64
CA ILE A 288 4.50 -8.25 -24.09
C ILE A 288 3.10 -8.14 -23.50
N GLN A 289 2.12 -8.84 -24.10
CA GLN A 289 0.76 -8.94 -23.57
C GLN A 289 0.49 -10.29 -22.88
N GLU A 290 1.36 -11.28 -23.11
CA GLU A 290 1.25 -12.60 -22.51
C GLU A 290 1.65 -12.57 -21.02
N ARG A 291 0.95 -13.38 -20.22
CA ARG A 291 1.21 -13.53 -18.79
C ARG A 291 2.37 -14.50 -18.56
N ILE A 292 3.59 -13.97 -18.67
CA ILE A 292 4.84 -14.74 -18.56
C ILE A 292 5.63 -14.33 -17.32
N LEU A 293 6.08 -15.31 -16.54
CA LEU A 293 7.13 -15.17 -15.53
C LEU A 293 8.38 -15.92 -16.00
N VAL A 294 9.53 -15.25 -15.98
CA VAL A 294 10.82 -15.88 -16.29
C VAL A 294 11.70 -15.91 -15.05
N ALA A 295 12.26 -17.08 -14.76
CA ALA A 295 13.38 -17.27 -13.84
C ALA A 295 14.61 -17.68 -14.67
N ALA A 296 15.54 -16.74 -14.87
CA ALA A 296 16.79 -17.01 -15.57
C ALA A 296 17.88 -17.33 -14.56
N ILE A 297 18.58 -18.45 -14.75
CA ILE A 297 19.61 -18.94 -13.84
C ILE A 297 20.93 -18.93 -14.60
N ARG A 298 21.95 -18.29 -14.05
CA ARG A 298 23.29 -18.21 -14.60
C ARG A 298 24.25 -19.00 -13.72
N GLN A 299 25.01 -19.89 -14.36
CA GLN A 299 26.03 -20.72 -13.73
C GLN A 299 27.29 -20.74 -14.62
N GLU A 300 28.46 -20.98 -14.03
CA GLU A 300 29.63 -21.36 -14.81
C GLU A 300 29.38 -22.69 -15.51
N GLU A 301 29.91 -22.88 -16.73
CA GLU A 301 29.71 -24.11 -17.49
C GLU A 301 30.27 -25.36 -16.76
N SER A 302 31.31 -25.18 -15.94
CA SER A 302 31.84 -26.25 -15.09
C SER A 302 30.90 -26.67 -13.95
N ASP A 303 29.91 -25.85 -13.61
CA ASP A 303 28.94 -26.16 -12.57
C ASP A 303 27.81 -27.06 -13.10
N GLN A 304 27.89 -28.34 -12.75
CA GLN A 304 26.95 -29.38 -13.19
C GLN A 304 25.75 -29.55 -12.25
N ARG A 305 25.61 -28.73 -11.20
CA ARG A 305 24.45 -28.77 -10.29
C ARG A 305 23.17 -28.41 -11.04
N GLU A 306 22.13 -29.23 -10.90
CA GLU A 306 20.82 -28.97 -11.51
C GLU A 306 19.96 -28.12 -10.57
N ILE A 307 19.28 -27.12 -11.13
CA ILE A 307 18.40 -26.22 -10.37
C ILE A 307 16.94 -26.49 -10.74
N GLY A 308 16.20 -26.99 -9.76
CA GLY A 308 14.78 -27.26 -9.87
C GLY A 308 13.92 -26.12 -9.31
N LEU A 309 12.68 -26.04 -9.79
CA LEU A 309 11.64 -25.15 -9.25
C LEU A 309 10.63 -26.00 -8.47
N GLN A 310 10.27 -25.53 -7.28
CA GLN A 310 9.16 -26.08 -6.48
C GLN A 310 8.15 -24.98 -6.26
N PHE A 311 6.90 -25.19 -6.66
CA PHE A 311 5.84 -24.18 -6.58
C PHE A 311 4.47 -24.82 -6.44
N VAL A 312 3.49 -24.01 -6.01
CA VAL A 312 2.08 -24.34 -6.00
C VAL A 312 1.39 -23.49 -7.05
N MET A 313 0.68 -24.15 -7.98
CA MET A 313 -0.22 -23.48 -8.90
C MET A 313 -1.59 -23.40 -8.25
N ASP A 314 -2.02 -22.18 -7.97
CA ASP A 314 -3.33 -21.92 -7.39
C ASP A 314 -4.44 -22.05 -8.47
N MET A 315 -4.05 -21.91 -9.75
CA MET A 315 -4.94 -21.96 -10.91
C MET A 315 -4.50 -23.01 -11.96
N PRO A 316 -5.43 -23.64 -12.71
CA PRO A 316 -5.14 -24.83 -13.50
C PRO A 316 -4.50 -24.58 -14.87
N TYR A 317 -4.70 -23.40 -15.48
CA TYR A 317 -4.32 -23.16 -16.88
C TYR A 317 -2.94 -22.49 -16.98
N TRP A 318 -1.90 -23.32 -16.97
CA TRP A 318 -0.51 -22.88 -17.04
C TRP A 318 0.33 -23.81 -17.91
N ARG A 319 1.42 -23.29 -18.44
CA ARG A 319 2.44 -24.05 -19.18
C ARG A 319 3.83 -23.68 -18.70
N TYR A 320 4.75 -24.62 -18.85
CA TYR A 320 6.15 -24.47 -18.47
C TYR A 320 7.04 -24.90 -19.63
N GLU A 321 8.05 -24.07 -19.92
CA GLU A 321 9.08 -24.37 -20.90
C GLU A 321 10.46 -24.07 -20.29
N LYS A 322 11.45 -24.90 -20.60
CA LYS A 322 12.86 -24.67 -20.25
C LYS A 322 13.66 -24.38 -21.52
N ARG A 323 14.44 -23.29 -21.53
CA ARG A 323 15.42 -22.98 -22.58
C ARG A 323 16.82 -22.87 -21.99
N GLU A 324 17.82 -23.20 -22.78
CA GLU A 324 19.23 -23.11 -22.36
C GLU A 324 20.04 -22.41 -23.43
N THR A 325 20.97 -21.55 -23.00
CA THR A 325 21.93 -20.86 -23.86
C THR A 325 23.30 -20.89 -23.22
N GLU A 326 24.33 -21.03 -24.03
CA GLU A 326 25.73 -21.07 -23.58
C GLU A 326 26.51 -19.96 -24.26
N HIS A 327 27.24 -19.15 -23.48
CA HIS A 327 28.07 -18.07 -23.99
C HIS A 327 29.32 -17.90 -23.11
N GLU A 328 30.50 -17.90 -23.74
CA GLU A 328 31.79 -17.58 -23.08
C GLU A 328 32.05 -18.33 -21.75
N GLY A 329 31.79 -19.65 -21.70
CA GLY A 329 32.01 -20.46 -20.49
C GLY A 329 30.95 -20.28 -19.39
N THR A 330 29.84 -19.60 -19.72
CA THR A 330 28.68 -19.42 -18.84
C THR A 330 27.46 -20.09 -19.45
N ARG A 331 26.70 -20.82 -18.64
CA ARG A 331 25.42 -21.43 -19.00
C ARG A 331 24.27 -20.62 -18.39
N PHE A 332 23.26 -20.32 -19.20
CA PHE A 332 21.99 -19.80 -18.72
C PHE A 332 20.88 -20.82 -18.94
N SER A 333 20.08 -21.09 -17.90
CA SER A 333 18.83 -21.81 -18.02
C SER A 333 17.64 -20.90 -17.70
N TYR A 334 16.71 -20.80 -18.64
CA TYR A 334 15.52 -19.98 -18.54
C TYR A 334 14.30 -20.86 -18.28
N HIS A 335 13.68 -20.66 -17.14
CA HIS A 335 12.43 -21.30 -16.75
C HIS A 335 11.29 -20.33 -17.03
N ILE A 336 10.47 -20.66 -18.02
CA ILE A 336 9.40 -19.80 -18.54
C ILE A 336 8.08 -20.39 -18.08
N LEU A 337 7.36 -19.67 -17.23
CA LEU A 337 6.02 -20.01 -16.78
C LEU A 337 5.00 -19.11 -17.47
N ALA A 338 4.09 -19.72 -18.22
CA ALA A 338 2.98 -19.03 -18.88
C ALA A 338 1.66 -19.36 -18.21
N TYR A 339 0.74 -18.40 -18.21
CA TYR A 339 -0.59 -18.54 -17.62
C TYR A 339 -1.67 -17.90 -18.50
N HIS A 340 -2.90 -18.42 -18.44
CA HIS A 340 -4.08 -17.74 -18.94
C HIS A 340 -5.27 -17.97 -18.01
N SER A 341 -6.20 -17.01 -17.92
CA SER A 341 -7.38 -17.12 -17.06
C SER A 341 -8.51 -18.05 -17.53
N CYS A 342 -8.40 -18.67 -18.71
CA CYS A 342 -9.58 -19.22 -19.39
C CYS A 342 -9.50 -20.73 -19.67
N CYS A 343 -8.49 -21.19 -20.41
CA CYS A 343 -8.37 -22.59 -20.80
C CYS A 343 -6.95 -22.95 -21.26
N ASP A 344 -6.72 -24.26 -21.41
CA ASP A 344 -5.47 -24.86 -21.87
C ASP A 344 -5.06 -24.39 -23.28
N GLU A 345 -6.01 -24.29 -24.20
CA GLU A 345 -5.74 -23.90 -25.59
C GLU A 345 -5.21 -22.47 -25.70
N LEU A 346 -5.67 -21.56 -24.84
CA LEU A 346 -5.24 -20.16 -24.86
C LEU A 346 -3.88 -19.96 -24.21
N VAL A 347 -3.57 -20.67 -23.13
CA VAL A 347 -2.20 -20.61 -22.55
C VAL A 347 -1.18 -21.27 -23.47
N GLU A 348 -1.53 -22.33 -24.20
CA GLU A 348 -0.68 -22.92 -25.23
C GLU A 348 -0.42 -21.94 -26.37
N ARG A 349 -1.47 -21.33 -26.90
CA ARG A 349 -1.34 -20.30 -27.94
C ARG A 349 -0.45 -19.14 -27.50
N ASP A 350 -0.67 -18.61 -26.30
CA ASP A 350 0.09 -17.47 -25.79
C ASP A 350 1.57 -17.84 -25.58
N LEU A 351 1.86 -19.03 -25.05
CA LEU A 351 3.23 -19.52 -24.92
C LEU A 351 3.89 -19.70 -26.30
N ASP A 352 3.19 -20.29 -27.26
CA ASP A 352 3.71 -20.49 -28.63
C ASP A 352 4.02 -19.15 -29.30
N VAL A 353 3.09 -18.20 -29.27
CA VAL A 353 3.27 -16.84 -29.82
C VAL A 353 4.44 -16.13 -29.14
N PHE A 354 4.58 -16.28 -27.83
CA PHE A 354 5.71 -15.72 -27.09
C PHE A 354 7.04 -16.34 -27.53
N LEU A 355 7.10 -17.67 -27.69
CA LEU A 355 8.32 -18.40 -28.06
C LEU A 355 8.71 -18.22 -29.54
N GLU A 356 7.74 -18.00 -30.44
CA GLU A 356 7.97 -17.75 -31.87
C GLU A 356 8.82 -16.50 -32.14
N ARG A 357 8.82 -15.54 -31.21
CA ARG A 357 9.69 -14.34 -31.24
C ARG A 357 11.19 -14.67 -31.06
N GLY A 358 11.51 -15.89 -30.64
CA GLY A 358 12.88 -16.35 -30.43
C GLY A 358 13.48 -15.86 -29.11
N GLU A 359 14.81 -15.89 -29.03
CA GLU A 359 15.55 -15.57 -27.80
C GLU A 359 15.30 -14.15 -27.27
N THR A 360 14.97 -13.20 -28.16
CA THR A 360 14.67 -11.81 -27.78
C THR A 360 13.44 -11.66 -26.90
N ALA A 361 12.52 -12.62 -26.88
CA ALA A 361 11.33 -12.53 -26.04
C ALA A 361 11.60 -12.85 -24.56
N TRP A 362 12.55 -13.73 -24.28
CA TRP A 362 12.78 -14.24 -22.92
C TRP A 362 14.18 -14.01 -22.40
N SER A 363 15.16 -13.57 -23.21
CA SER A 363 16.54 -13.40 -22.73
C SER A 363 16.69 -12.25 -21.74
N LEU A 364 17.60 -12.43 -20.77
CA LEU A 364 17.88 -11.43 -19.74
C LEU A 364 18.44 -10.14 -20.35
N GLU A 365 19.30 -10.25 -21.36
CA GLU A 365 19.88 -9.11 -22.06
C GLU A 365 18.80 -8.22 -22.71
N THR A 366 17.81 -8.83 -23.37
CA THR A 366 16.73 -8.07 -24.01
C THR A 366 15.83 -7.40 -22.97
N ALA A 367 15.49 -8.13 -21.89
CA ALA A 367 14.72 -7.55 -20.78
C ALA A 367 15.44 -6.36 -20.13
N LEU A 368 16.76 -6.47 -19.93
CA LEU A 368 17.61 -5.38 -19.43
C LEU A 368 17.62 -4.19 -20.41
N GLY A 369 17.78 -4.46 -21.70
CA GLY A 369 17.80 -3.44 -22.75
C GLY A 369 16.50 -2.65 -22.81
N ASN A 370 15.35 -3.33 -22.71
CA ASN A 370 14.03 -2.70 -22.71
C ASN A 370 13.83 -1.77 -21.52
N TRP A 371 14.15 -2.22 -20.30
CA TRP A 371 14.05 -1.36 -19.10
C TRP A 371 14.96 -0.14 -19.18
N LYS A 372 16.21 -0.34 -19.59
CA LYS A 372 17.17 0.76 -19.76
C LYS A 372 16.72 1.74 -20.83
N HIS A 373 16.11 1.26 -21.92
CA HIS A 373 15.54 2.11 -22.97
C HIS A 373 14.38 2.94 -22.44
N THR A 374 13.46 2.36 -21.66
CA THR A 374 12.35 3.12 -21.06
C THR A 374 12.86 4.21 -20.12
N LEU A 375 13.80 3.90 -19.22
CA LEU A 375 14.32 4.89 -18.28
C LEU A 375 15.23 5.93 -18.93
N SER A 376 15.89 5.62 -20.06
CA SER A 376 16.73 6.62 -20.75
C SER A 376 15.90 7.73 -21.40
N GLN A 377 14.59 7.54 -21.57
CA GLN A 377 13.66 8.59 -21.99
C GLN A 377 13.37 9.59 -20.87
N ALA A 378 13.56 9.21 -19.61
CA ALA A 378 13.38 10.13 -18.49
C ALA A 378 14.43 11.24 -18.57
N ARG A 379 14.00 12.45 -18.23
CA ARG A 379 14.88 13.59 -18.08
C ARG A 379 15.87 13.29 -16.97
N PHE A 380 17.14 13.36 -17.31
CA PHE A 380 18.23 13.33 -16.36
C PHE A 380 18.44 14.75 -15.80
N LEU A 381 18.31 14.92 -14.49
CA LEU A 381 18.72 16.13 -13.78
C LEU A 381 20.25 16.07 -13.58
N PRO A 382 21.04 16.83 -14.35
CA PRO A 382 22.50 16.66 -14.37
C PRO A 382 23.12 17.06 -13.04
N GLY A 383 24.06 16.28 -12.49
CA GLY A 383 25.09 16.66 -11.49
C GLY A 383 24.67 17.28 -10.14
N GLU A 384 23.40 17.66 -9.98
CA GLU A 384 22.87 18.37 -8.81
C GLU A 384 22.36 17.42 -7.74
N LEU A 385 21.96 16.22 -8.14
CA LEU A 385 21.64 15.13 -7.24
C LEU A 385 22.91 14.31 -6.98
N SER A 386 23.16 13.98 -5.72
CA SER A 386 24.17 13.00 -5.31
C SER A 386 23.86 11.60 -5.88
N GLU A 387 24.86 10.71 -5.89
CA GLU A 387 24.68 9.33 -6.41
C GLU A 387 23.53 8.59 -5.72
N ILE A 388 23.40 8.72 -4.39
CA ILE A 388 22.30 8.11 -3.62
C ILE A 388 20.96 8.75 -4.00
N GLU A 389 20.89 10.08 -4.14
CA GLU A 389 19.66 10.76 -4.57
C GLU A 389 19.23 10.32 -5.97
N GLN A 390 20.18 10.14 -6.90
CA GLN A 390 19.93 9.64 -8.26
C GLN A 390 19.41 8.20 -8.26
N GLN A 391 19.97 7.32 -7.43
CA GLN A 391 19.50 5.93 -7.31
C GLN A 391 18.05 5.88 -6.82
N VAL A 392 17.70 6.63 -5.77
CA VAL A 392 16.32 6.68 -5.25
C VAL A 392 15.38 7.34 -6.27
N TYR A 393 15.86 8.35 -7.01
CA TYR A 393 15.08 8.99 -8.08
C TYR A 393 14.74 8.01 -9.20
N GLN A 394 15.72 7.27 -9.72
CA GLN A 394 15.52 6.25 -10.75
C GLN A 394 14.60 5.13 -10.25
N GLN A 395 14.78 4.66 -9.02
CA GLN A 395 13.91 3.65 -8.44
C GLN A 395 12.48 4.15 -8.22
N SER A 396 12.30 5.44 -7.92
CA SER A 396 10.98 6.07 -7.82
C SER A 396 10.28 6.13 -9.18
N LEU A 397 11.00 6.49 -10.25
CA LEU A 397 10.46 6.45 -11.62
C LEU A 397 10.03 5.04 -12.02
N LEU A 398 10.90 4.06 -11.75
CA LEU A 398 10.62 2.66 -12.00
C LEU A 398 9.39 2.19 -11.22
N THR A 399 9.23 2.62 -9.96
CA THR A 399 8.04 2.29 -9.14
C THR A 399 6.75 2.76 -9.81
N LEU A 400 6.73 3.98 -10.36
CA LEU A 400 5.54 4.51 -11.04
C LEU A 400 5.24 3.74 -12.34
N LEU A 401 6.27 3.44 -13.13
CA LEU A 401 6.12 2.65 -14.36
C LEU A 401 5.65 1.23 -14.07
N GLN A 402 6.20 0.60 -13.03
CA GLN A 402 5.85 -0.75 -12.59
C GLN A 402 4.42 -0.85 -12.04
N ALA A 403 3.90 0.23 -11.45
CA ALA A 403 2.53 0.29 -10.97
C ALA A 403 1.52 0.67 -12.06
N GLN A 404 1.96 0.98 -13.28
CA GLN A 404 1.07 1.26 -14.40
C GLN A 404 0.59 -0.02 -15.08
N VAL A 405 -0.72 -0.13 -15.27
CA VAL A 405 -1.36 -1.25 -15.97
C VAL A 405 -1.10 -1.12 -17.47
N HIS A 406 -0.62 -2.22 -18.05
CA HIS A 406 -0.32 -2.37 -19.48
C HIS A 406 -1.18 -3.44 -20.16
N GLU A 407 -2.10 -4.05 -19.42
CA GLU A 407 -3.14 -4.91 -19.98
C GLU A 407 -4.03 -4.12 -20.94
N GLU A 408 -4.15 -4.60 -22.18
CA GLU A 408 -5.07 -4.01 -23.15
C GLU A 408 -6.52 -4.05 -22.65
N GLY A 409 -7.24 -2.92 -22.78
CA GLY A 409 -8.65 -2.82 -22.42
C GLY A 409 -8.96 -1.59 -21.59
N SER A 410 -10.03 -1.66 -20.79
CA SER A 410 -10.48 -0.53 -19.96
C SER A 410 -9.52 -0.20 -18.82
N ALA A 411 -8.70 -1.16 -18.40
CA ALA A 411 -7.70 -1.00 -17.34
C ALA A 411 -6.41 -0.30 -17.80
N GLU A 412 -6.15 -0.26 -19.11
CA GLU A 412 -4.88 0.23 -19.64
C GLU A 412 -4.61 1.67 -19.20
N GLY A 413 -3.44 1.91 -18.61
CA GLY A 413 -2.99 3.21 -18.14
C GLY A 413 -3.28 3.50 -16.67
N GLN A 414 -4.11 2.69 -15.99
CA GLN A 414 -4.30 2.80 -14.53
C GLN A 414 -2.95 2.76 -13.80
N ILE A 415 -2.81 3.53 -12.73
CA ILE A 415 -1.66 3.46 -11.82
C ILE A 415 -2.19 3.13 -10.44
N VAL A 416 -1.87 1.93 -9.93
CA VAL A 416 -2.31 1.51 -8.60
C VAL A 416 -1.56 2.25 -7.50
N SER A 417 -2.18 2.42 -6.33
CA SER A 417 -1.61 3.21 -5.22
C SER A 417 -0.43 2.48 -4.56
N ALA A 418 -0.46 1.15 -4.55
CA ALA A 418 0.66 0.30 -4.20
C ALA A 418 0.50 -1.11 -4.80
N LEU A 419 1.54 -1.94 -4.75
CA LEU A 419 1.44 -3.36 -5.13
C LEU A 419 1.03 -4.25 -3.95
N GLN A 420 1.32 -3.83 -2.72
CA GLN A 420 0.93 -4.52 -1.49
C GLN A 420 0.60 -3.55 -0.34
N PRO A 421 -0.19 -3.98 0.67
CA PRO A 421 -1.00 -5.20 0.65
C PRO A 421 -2.05 -5.15 -0.47
N ARG A 422 -2.73 -6.28 -0.71
CA ARG A 422 -3.69 -6.39 -1.81
C ARG A 422 -4.79 -5.32 -1.71
N SER A 423 -5.25 -5.02 -0.51
CA SER A 423 -6.21 -3.93 -0.24
C SER A 423 -5.75 -2.55 -0.74
N GLN A 424 -4.44 -2.32 -0.92
CA GLN A 424 -3.87 -1.07 -1.44
C GLN A 424 -3.59 -1.08 -2.95
N ALA A 425 -3.78 -2.23 -3.62
CA ALA A 425 -3.64 -2.34 -5.07
C ALA A 425 -4.90 -1.85 -5.81
N VAL A 426 -5.30 -0.61 -5.49
CA VAL A 426 -6.46 0.09 -6.02
C VAL A 426 -6.02 1.42 -6.62
N THR A 427 -6.79 1.93 -7.58
CA THR A 427 -6.48 3.20 -8.25
C THR A 427 -7.28 4.33 -7.65
N HIS A 428 -6.66 5.16 -6.81
CA HIS A 428 -7.23 6.47 -6.44
C HIS A 428 -6.89 7.49 -7.52
N ALA A 429 -7.89 8.22 -8.03
CA ALA A 429 -7.68 9.20 -9.11
C ALA A 429 -6.60 10.24 -8.75
N ALA A 430 -6.60 10.72 -7.51
CA ALA A 430 -5.62 11.69 -7.02
C ALA A 430 -4.18 11.14 -6.98
N ASP A 431 -4.00 9.87 -6.62
CA ASP A 431 -2.67 9.26 -6.50
C ASP A 431 -2.12 8.90 -7.90
N LEU A 432 -2.99 8.40 -8.79
CA LEU A 432 -2.68 8.24 -10.22
C LEU A 432 -2.28 9.57 -10.86
N LEU A 433 -3.01 10.66 -10.60
CA LEU A 433 -2.71 11.96 -11.20
C LEU A 433 -1.45 12.60 -10.62
N LEU A 434 -1.14 12.37 -9.34
CA LEU A 434 0.15 12.74 -8.76
C LEU A 434 1.30 11.96 -9.42
N ALA A 435 1.11 10.66 -9.69
CA ALA A 435 2.08 9.87 -10.44
C ALA A 435 2.23 10.36 -11.88
N ALA A 436 1.14 10.70 -12.57
CA ALA A 436 1.18 11.27 -13.91
C ALA A 436 1.90 12.63 -13.94
N GLU A 437 1.66 13.50 -12.94
CA GLU A 437 2.39 14.75 -12.76
C GLU A 437 3.89 14.50 -12.60
N ALA A 438 4.29 13.56 -11.75
CA ALA A 438 5.69 13.21 -11.55
C ALA A 438 6.36 12.60 -12.81
N LEU A 439 5.66 11.71 -13.53
CA LEU A 439 6.15 11.12 -14.77
C LEU A 439 6.33 12.19 -15.86
N ALA A 440 5.34 13.06 -16.06
CA ALA A 440 5.44 14.17 -17.01
C ALA A 440 6.53 15.17 -16.60
N ALA A 441 6.62 15.49 -15.30
CA ALA A 441 7.69 16.30 -14.78
C ALA A 441 9.04 15.67 -15.10
N ALA A 442 9.21 14.35 -14.99
CA ALA A 442 10.42 13.64 -15.37
C ALA A 442 10.57 13.37 -16.87
N GLY A 443 9.75 13.95 -17.76
CA GLY A 443 9.85 13.78 -19.22
C GLY A 443 9.28 12.47 -19.78
N LEU A 444 8.68 11.63 -18.94
CA LEU A 444 7.98 10.40 -19.33
C LEU A 444 6.51 10.71 -19.69
N SER A 445 6.31 11.68 -20.57
CA SER A 445 4.99 12.20 -20.93
C SER A 445 4.06 11.16 -21.57
N ASP A 446 4.60 10.16 -22.26
CA ASP A 446 3.77 9.09 -22.85
C ASP A 446 3.11 8.22 -21.77
N ALA A 447 3.87 7.85 -20.73
CA ALA A 447 3.34 7.09 -19.59
C ALA A 447 2.33 7.93 -18.79
N ALA A 448 2.62 9.21 -18.59
CA ALA A 448 1.69 10.13 -17.96
C ALA A 448 0.39 10.28 -18.78
N TRP A 449 0.49 10.34 -20.11
CA TRP A 449 -0.66 10.46 -21.01
C TRP A 449 -1.55 9.21 -20.97
N LYS A 450 -0.97 8.00 -20.96
CA LYS A 450 -1.72 6.75 -20.77
C LYS A 450 -2.58 6.78 -19.50
N ALA A 451 -2.08 7.35 -18.40
CA ALA A 451 -2.83 7.52 -17.17
C ALA A 451 -4.02 8.48 -17.33
N MET A 452 -3.86 9.56 -18.11
CA MET A 452 -4.96 10.46 -18.44
C MET A 452 -6.00 9.80 -19.35
N GLU A 453 -5.55 9.02 -20.33
CA GLU A 453 -6.44 8.30 -21.24
C GLU A 453 -7.28 7.24 -20.53
N PHE A 454 -6.72 6.57 -19.51
CA PHE A 454 -7.51 5.74 -18.61
C PHE A 454 -8.69 6.52 -18.04
N LEU A 455 -8.43 7.67 -17.39
CA LEU A 455 -9.48 8.50 -16.79
C LEU A 455 -10.49 9.04 -17.82
N HIS A 456 -10.08 9.22 -19.07
CA HIS A 456 -10.99 9.63 -20.15
C HIS A 456 -11.94 8.52 -20.60
N ARG A 457 -11.55 7.26 -20.41
CA ARG A 457 -12.35 6.06 -20.72
C ARG A 457 -13.12 5.54 -19.51
N ALA A 458 -12.59 5.74 -18.30
CA ALA A 458 -13.16 5.23 -17.06
C ALA A 458 -14.59 5.74 -16.84
N GLU A 459 -15.41 4.92 -16.20
CA GLU A 459 -16.77 5.32 -15.88
C GLU A 459 -16.77 6.48 -14.87
N ASN A 460 -17.76 7.34 -14.99
CA ASN A 460 -17.97 8.45 -14.08
C ASN A 460 -19.46 8.77 -14.00
N GLY A 461 -19.87 9.31 -12.86
CA GLY A 461 -21.20 9.88 -12.65
C GLY A 461 -22.02 9.20 -11.55
N ARG A 462 -21.58 8.05 -11.00
CA ARG A 462 -22.24 7.37 -9.88
C ARG A 462 -22.35 8.28 -8.66
N TYR A 463 -21.34 9.10 -8.41
CA TYR A 463 -21.30 10.06 -7.32
C TYR A 463 -21.74 11.47 -7.72
N THR A 464 -22.50 11.60 -8.83
CA THR A 464 -23.13 12.88 -9.18
C THR A 464 -24.15 13.22 -8.10
N LEU A 465 -25.09 12.31 -7.84
CA LEU A 465 -26.08 12.41 -6.78
C LEU A 465 -26.40 10.99 -6.28
N PHE A 466 -26.39 10.77 -4.97
CA PHE A 466 -26.79 9.52 -4.34
C PHE A 466 -27.44 9.76 -2.97
N ASP A 467 -28.34 8.88 -2.57
CA ASP A 467 -29.14 9.02 -1.34
C ASP A 467 -28.58 8.17 -0.19
N ILE A 468 -28.57 8.75 1.00
CA ILE A 468 -28.28 8.05 2.25
C ILE A 468 -29.38 8.41 3.25
N LEU A 469 -30.24 7.43 3.56
CA LEU A 469 -31.32 7.58 4.54
C LEU A 469 -32.20 8.83 4.27
N GLY A 470 -32.44 9.17 3.00
CA GLY A 470 -33.25 10.33 2.60
C GLY A 470 -32.49 11.67 2.50
N SER A 471 -31.16 11.67 2.63
CA SER A 471 -30.30 12.84 2.39
C SER A 471 -29.50 12.66 1.10
N GLU A 472 -29.47 13.69 0.25
CA GLU A 472 -28.71 13.67 -1.00
C GLU A 472 -27.24 14.08 -0.78
N HIS A 473 -26.33 13.26 -1.30
CA HIS A 473 -24.87 13.47 -1.30
C HIS A 473 -24.33 13.41 -2.74
N GLY A 474 -23.10 13.89 -2.94
CA GLY A 474 -22.39 13.79 -4.23
C GLY A 474 -21.74 15.09 -4.69
N ILE A 475 -21.28 15.09 -5.93
CA ILE A 475 -20.66 16.24 -6.60
C ILE A 475 -21.71 17.23 -7.12
N GLY A 476 -22.90 16.77 -7.46
CA GLY A 476 -24.02 17.57 -7.98
C GLY A 476 -23.92 17.91 -9.48
N PHE A 477 -22.78 17.67 -10.12
CA PHE A 477 -22.52 18.02 -11.52
C PHE A 477 -21.79 16.89 -12.25
N PRO A 478 -21.96 16.75 -13.58
CA PRO A 478 -21.19 15.78 -14.36
C PRO A 478 -19.69 16.06 -14.30
N TYR A 479 -18.92 15.15 -13.71
CA TYR A 479 -17.47 15.26 -13.55
C TYR A 479 -16.73 14.29 -14.48
N LEU A 480 -15.45 14.56 -14.75
CA LEU A 480 -14.55 13.61 -15.43
C LEU A 480 -13.80 12.74 -14.42
N ILE A 481 -13.35 13.35 -13.32
CA ILE A 481 -12.47 12.70 -12.34
C ILE A 481 -13.33 12.21 -11.19
N SER A 482 -13.37 10.89 -11.00
CA SER A 482 -14.14 10.32 -9.90
C SER A 482 -13.56 10.77 -8.55
N PRO A 483 -14.42 11.12 -7.59
CA PRO A 483 -14.00 11.27 -6.21
C PRO A 483 -13.77 9.92 -5.50
N ALA A 484 -14.19 8.82 -6.09
CA ALA A 484 -13.99 7.47 -5.57
C ALA A 484 -12.76 6.79 -6.22
N PRO A 485 -12.23 5.72 -5.62
CA PRO A 485 -11.30 4.83 -6.31
C PRO A 485 -11.94 4.19 -7.56
N TYR A 486 -11.12 3.56 -8.39
CA TYR A 486 -11.57 2.74 -9.52
C TYR A 486 -11.30 1.25 -9.30
N PHE A 487 -12.21 0.42 -9.79
CA PHE A 487 -11.95 -0.99 -10.05
C PHE A 487 -11.05 -1.17 -11.28
N GLY A 488 -10.48 -2.36 -11.44
CA GLY A 488 -9.63 -2.71 -12.58
C GLY A 488 -10.33 -2.55 -13.92
N ASN A 489 -11.64 -2.79 -14.01
CA ASN A 489 -12.40 -2.58 -15.24
C ASN A 489 -12.71 -1.10 -15.54
N GLY A 490 -12.31 -0.17 -14.67
CA GLY A 490 -12.53 1.27 -14.82
C GLY A 490 -13.87 1.78 -14.29
N GLU A 491 -14.67 0.92 -13.64
CA GLU A 491 -15.86 1.36 -12.91
C GLU A 491 -15.47 2.11 -11.63
N GLU A 492 -16.30 3.07 -11.23
CA GLU A 492 -16.16 3.72 -9.93
C GLU A 492 -16.35 2.69 -8.81
N TRP A 493 -15.55 2.78 -7.75
CA TRP A 493 -15.67 1.89 -6.60
C TRP A 493 -17.09 1.93 -6.02
N GLN A 494 -17.54 0.82 -5.42
CA GLN A 494 -18.81 0.77 -4.71
C GLN A 494 -18.58 0.30 -3.28
N TRP A 495 -19.05 1.10 -2.31
CA TRP A 495 -19.08 0.68 -0.92
C TRP A 495 -20.34 -0.11 -0.63
N THR A 496 -20.22 -1.18 0.16
CA THR A 496 -21.35 -1.99 0.61
C THR A 496 -22.38 -1.15 1.37
N ARG A 497 -21.91 -0.21 2.19
CA ARG A 497 -22.75 0.80 2.83
C ARG A 497 -22.43 2.18 2.26
N PRO A 498 -23.41 2.94 1.75
CA PRO A 498 -23.17 4.26 1.16
C PRO A 498 -22.50 5.26 2.11
N ASP A 499 -22.73 5.15 3.43
CA ASP A 499 -22.15 6.00 4.46
C ASP A 499 -20.64 5.75 4.70
N ASP A 500 -20.11 4.62 4.23
CA ASP A 500 -18.67 4.33 4.24
C ASP A 500 -17.92 5.01 3.08
N ALA A 501 -18.63 5.72 2.19
CA ALA A 501 -18.01 6.35 1.02
C ALA A 501 -16.95 7.39 1.42
N LEU A 502 -15.71 7.13 0.99
CA LEU A 502 -14.59 8.06 1.13
C LEU A 502 -14.38 8.78 -0.20
N LEU A 503 -14.99 9.96 -0.32
CA LEU A 503 -14.95 10.78 -1.52
C LEU A 503 -13.83 11.82 -1.42
N ARG A 504 -12.87 11.74 -2.34
CA ARG A 504 -11.68 12.60 -2.45
C ARG A 504 -11.78 13.55 -3.64
N LYS A 505 -11.95 14.85 -3.38
CA LYS A 505 -12.07 15.86 -4.45
C LYS A 505 -10.72 16.41 -4.90
N ASP A 506 -9.63 16.05 -4.23
CA ASP A 506 -8.26 16.45 -4.56
C ASP A 506 -7.76 15.89 -5.90
N GLY A 507 -8.44 14.88 -6.47
CA GLY A 507 -8.16 14.39 -7.82
C GLY A 507 -8.44 15.42 -8.92
N MET A 508 -9.49 16.24 -8.79
CA MET A 508 -9.86 17.20 -9.84
C MET A 508 -8.77 18.28 -10.04
N PRO A 509 -8.25 18.94 -9.00
CA PRO A 509 -7.12 19.86 -9.15
C PRO A 509 -5.86 19.19 -9.72
N ARG A 510 -5.55 17.96 -9.29
CA ARG A 510 -4.37 17.21 -9.77
C ARG A 510 -4.43 16.88 -11.25
N TYR A 511 -5.62 16.74 -11.83
CA TYR A 511 -5.77 16.57 -13.29
C TYR A 511 -5.19 17.78 -14.04
N ILE A 512 -5.46 18.99 -13.54
CA ILE A 512 -4.93 20.22 -14.13
C ILE A 512 -3.41 20.31 -13.90
N PHE A 513 -2.89 19.87 -12.76
CA PHE A 513 -1.43 19.84 -12.50
C PHE A 513 -0.69 18.85 -13.41
N ALA A 514 -1.23 17.64 -13.59
CA ALA A 514 -0.67 16.66 -14.51
C ALA A 514 -0.68 17.18 -15.96
N PHE A 515 -1.79 17.80 -16.38
CA PHE A 515 -1.89 18.42 -17.70
C PHE A 515 -0.90 19.58 -17.89
N GLU A 516 -0.71 20.41 -16.86
CA GLU A 516 0.28 21.50 -16.87
C GLU A 516 1.72 20.96 -16.92
N ALA A 517 2.03 19.90 -16.19
CA ALA A 517 3.34 19.24 -16.25
C ALA A 517 3.64 18.69 -17.65
N MET A 518 2.65 18.09 -18.32
CA MET A 518 2.77 17.64 -19.72
C MET A 518 2.96 18.80 -20.70
N ARG A 519 2.22 19.90 -20.53
CA ARG A 519 2.38 21.11 -21.35
C ARG A 519 3.80 21.66 -21.22
N GLU A 520 4.33 21.71 -20.01
CA GLU A 520 5.66 22.21 -19.74
C GLU A 520 6.75 21.27 -20.31
N ASP A 521 6.58 19.95 -20.22
CA ASP A 521 7.47 19.00 -20.90
C ASP A 521 7.43 19.17 -22.43
N LEU A 522 6.24 19.27 -23.02
CA LEU A 522 6.04 19.53 -24.44
C LEU A 522 6.75 20.83 -24.87
N ARG A 523 6.57 21.91 -24.11
CA ARG A 523 7.22 23.20 -24.35
C ARG A 523 8.75 23.08 -24.37
N ARG A 524 9.32 22.26 -23.48
CA ARG A 524 10.78 21.99 -23.45
C ARG A 524 11.21 21.17 -24.66
N ARG A 525 10.53 20.09 -24.98
CA ARG A 525 10.84 19.24 -26.14
C ARG A 525 10.76 20.01 -27.46
N ARG A 526 9.82 20.94 -27.56
CA ARG A 526 9.65 21.82 -28.74
C ARG A 526 10.86 22.71 -29.04
N VAL A 527 11.70 23.00 -28.04
CA VAL A 527 12.98 23.71 -28.25
C VAL A 527 13.91 22.91 -29.17
N VAL A 528 13.82 21.58 -29.12
CA VAL A 528 14.62 20.66 -29.94
C VAL A 528 13.84 20.17 -31.17
N GLU A 529 12.54 19.92 -31.01
CA GLU A 529 11.63 19.37 -32.03
C GLU A 529 10.57 20.42 -32.43
N SER A 530 10.86 21.25 -33.44
CA SER A 530 10.01 22.39 -33.81
C SER A 530 8.59 22.04 -34.29
N ASP A 531 8.38 20.81 -34.75
CA ASP A 531 7.12 20.33 -35.33
C ASP A 531 6.08 19.94 -34.26
N LEU A 532 6.48 19.92 -32.98
CA LEU A 532 5.56 19.67 -31.88
C LEU A 532 4.54 20.81 -31.71
N PRO A 533 3.29 20.50 -31.30
CA PRO A 533 2.24 21.49 -31.13
C PRO A 533 2.67 22.58 -30.13
N ASP A 534 2.26 23.81 -30.40
CA ASP A 534 2.39 24.88 -29.41
C ASP A 534 1.35 24.76 -28.29
N ASP A 535 1.54 25.55 -27.23
CA ASP A 535 0.66 25.57 -26.06
C ASP A 535 -0.81 25.76 -26.45
N SER A 536 -1.09 26.65 -27.41
CA SER A 536 -2.47 26.93 -27.83
C SER A 536 -3.10 25.73 -28.53
N THR A 537 -2.34 25.05 -29.38
CA THR A 537 -2.78 23.86 -30.12
C THR A 537 -2.98 22.68 -29.18
N PHE A 538 -2.08 22.50 -28.22
CA PHE A 538 -2.19 21.46 -27.21
C PHE A 538 -3.42 21.67 -26.32
N ILE A 539 -3.57 22.88 -25.75
CA ILE A 539 -4.71 23.21 -24.87
C ILE A 539 -6.03 23.12 -25.62
N ALA A 540 -6.12 23.66 -26.84
CA ALA A 540 -7.36 23.69 -27.61
C ALA A 540 -7.97 22.30 -27.85
N ARG A 541 -7.14 21.26 -28.02
CA ARG A 541 -7.62 19.87 -28.21
C ARG A 541 -8.33 19.30 -26.98
N HIS A 542 -8.05 19.83 -25.80
CA HIS A 542 -8.55 19.30 -24.53
C HIS A 542 -9.41 20.31 -23.75
N TRP A 543 -9.49 21.55 -24.23
CA TRP A 543 -10.10 22.67 -23.53
C TRP A 543 -11.55 22.42 -23.12
N GLU A 544 -12.39 21.92 -24.04
CA GLU A 544 -13.80 21.69 -23.76
C GLU A 544 -13.96 20.73 -22.56
N ARG A 545 -13.27 19.58 -22.61
CA ARG A 545 -13.33 18.57 -21.54
C ARG A 545 -12.73 19.10 -20.23
N LEU A 546 -11.54 19.70 -20.27
CA LEU A 546 -10.84 20.22 -19.10
C LEU A 546 -11.67 21.31 -18.40
N SER A 547 -12.20 22.25 -19.19
CA SER A 547 -12.98 23.36 -18.63
C SER A 547 -14.32 22.92 -18.08
N THR A 548 -15.11 22.12 -18.81
CA THR A 548 -16.50 21.80 -18.44
C THR A 548 -16.65 20.66 -17.45
N ARG A 549 -15.70 19.70 -17.43
CA ARG A 549 -15.79 18.49 -16.60
C ARG A 549 -14.78 18.44 -15.45
N VAL A 550 -13.90 19.43 -15.33
CA VAL A 550 -12.91 19.54 -14.26
C VAL A 550 -12.88 20.94 -13.65
N ALA A 551 -12.48 21.98 -14.38
CA ALA A 551 -12.30 23.32 -13.81
C ALA A 551 -13.63 23.95 -13.33
N ASP A 552 -14.69 23.83 -14.13
CA ASP A 552 -16.04 24.25 -13.73
C ASP A 552 -16.50 23.51 -12.47
N ILE A 553 -16.18 22.21 -12.36
CA ILE A 553 -16.58 21.39 -11.22
C ILE A 553 -15.87 21.85 -9.95
N ILE A 554 -14.55 22.07 -10.00
CA ILE A 554 -13.78 22.64 -8.88
C ILE A 554 -14.42 23.95 -8.41
N MET A 555 -14.74 24.85 -9.35
CA MET A 555 -15.42 26.12 -9.05
C MET A 555 -16.79 25.91 -8.40
N TYR A 556 -17.64 25.02 -8.92
CA TYR A 556 -18.98 24.77 -8.37
C TYR A 556 -18.95 24.06 -7.01
N GLN A 557 -17.88 23.35 -6.67
CA GLN A 557 -17.72 22.77 -5.34
C GLN A 557 -17.42 23.81 -4.24
N LEU A 558 -17.02 25.03 -4.60
CA LEU A 558 -16.78 26.11 -3.65
C LEU A 558 -18.11 26.61 -3.08
N GLY A 559 -18.27 26.45 -1.77
CA GLY A 559 -19.38 27.02 -1.01
C GLY A 559 -19.30 28.54 -0.91
N ASP A 560 -20.32 29.16 -0.33
CA ASP A 560 -20.37 30.61 -0.11
C ASP A 560 -19.21 31.13 0.77
N ASP A 561 -18.67 30.26 1.61
CA ASP A 561 -17.48 30.49 2.44
C ASP A 561 -16.16 30.47 1.64
N GLY A 562 -16.19 30.11 0.36
CA GLY A 562 -15.02 29.98 -0.50
C GLY A 562 -14.23 28.69 -0.30
N LEU A 563 -14.78 27.68 0.38
CA LEU A 563 -14.15 26.39 0.60
C LEU A 563 -14.85 25.29 -0.18
N ILE A 564 -14.08 24.30 -0.66
CA ILE A 564 -14.64 23.07 -1.23
C ILE A 564 -15.43 22.34 -0.15
N GLN A 565 -16.70 22.08 -0.40
CA GLN A 565 -17.59 21.48 0.59
C GLN A 565 -17.46 19.95 0.63
N LYS A 566 -17.75 19.33 1.79
CA LYS A 566 -17.85 17.87 1.96
C LYS A 566 -16.63 17.10 1.46
N ASP A 567 -15.45 17.44 1.97
CA ASP A 567 -14.18 16.78 1.63
C ASP A 567 -13.29 16.69 2.88
N ASN A 568 -12.72 15.51 3.13
CA ASN A 568 -12.05 15.19 4.39
C ASN A 568 -10.54 15.03 4.27
N SER A 569 -9.93 15.47 3.16
CA SER A 569 -8.54 15.12 2.80
C SER A 569 -8.34 13.60 2.55
N PRO A 570 -7.20 13.19 1.95
CA PRO A 570 -6.84 11.80 1.75
C PRO A 570 -6.81 10.90 3.00
N TRP A 571 -6.73 11.48 4.21
CA TRP A 571 -6.62 10.72 5.47
C TRP A 571 -7.82 10.91 6.41
N GLY A 572 -8.89 11.56 5.93
CA GLY A 572 -10.09 11.76 6.75
C GLY A 572 -10.99 10.54 6.83
N SER A 573 -11.97 10.60 7.74
CA SER A 573 -13.10 9.68 7.80
C SER A 573 -13.93 9.66 6.51
N ALA A 574 -14.73 8.60 6.35
CA ALA A 574 -15.84 8.55 5.40
C ALA A 574 -16.79 9.75 5.57
N LEU A 575 -17.64 9.98 4.56
CA LEU A 575 -18.60 11.09 4.39
C LEU A 575 -18.61 12.16 5.49
N THR A 576 -18.14 13.35 5.12
CA THR A 576 -18.10 14.50 6.01
C THR A 576 -18.95 15.65 5.47
N GLU A 577 -19.55 16.40 6.39
CA GLU A 577 -20.18 17.70 6.08
C GLU A 577 -19.19 18.86 6.23
N ALA A 578 -17.96 18.59 6.69
CA ALA A 578 -16.96 19.62 6.90
C ALA A 578 -16.36 20.13 5.57
N PRO A 579 -15.87 21.37 5.54
CA PRO A 579 -15.16 21.91 4.38
C PRO A 579 -13.76 21.31 4.23
N GLY A 580 -13.36 21.01 2.99
CA GLY A 580 -12.06 20.46 2.62
C GLY A 580 -11.02 21.54 2.37
N VAL A 581 -10.30 21.94 3.42
CA VAL A 581 -9.21 22.95 3.34
C VAL A 581 -8.12 22.50 2.36
N TYR A 582 -7.69 21.24 2.43
CA TYR A 582 -6.63 20.73 1.55
C TYR A 582 -7.04 20.71 0.08
N ALA A 583 -8.23 20.17 -0.25
CA ALA A 583 -8.74 20.21 -1.61
C ALA A 583 -8.89 21.65 -2.11
N THR A 584 -9.29 22.59 -1.24
CA THR A 584 -9.41 24.02 -1.57
C THR A 584 -8.05 24.64 -1.93
N ILE A 585 -6.97 24.30 -1.22
CA ILE A 585 -5.60 24.76 -1.55
C ILE A 585 -5.24 24.35 -2.98
N LEU A 586 -5.40 23.08 -3.31
CA LEU A 586 -5.08 22.61 -4.66
C LEU A 586 -6.04 23.22 -5.70
N GLY A 587 -7.34 23.31 -5.36
CA GLY A 587 -8.37 23.89 -6.21
C GLY A 587 -8.10 25.35 -6.59
N ALA A 588 -7.70 26.17 -5.62
CA ALA A 588 -7.32 27.56 -5.87
C ALA A 588 -6.18 27.66 -6.89
N ARG A 589 -5.11 26.88 -6.69
CA ARG A 589 -3.98 26.84 -7.64
C ARG A 589 -4.38 26.33 -9.01
N ALA A 590 -5.21 25.29 -9.08
CA ALA A 590 -5.69 24.72 -10.33
C ALA A 590 -6.58 25.70 -11.11
N LEU A 591 -7.43 26.47 -10.42
CA LEU A 591 -8.25 27.51 -11.04
C LEU A 591 -7.40 28.66 -11.60
N ARG A 592 -6.27 29.02 -10.96
CA ARG A 592 -5.30 29.97 -11.54
C ARG A 592 -4.66 29.46 -12.83
N ILE A 593 -4.37 28.16 -12.93
CA ILE A 593 -3.88 27.57 -14.16
C ILE A 593 -4.98 27.58 -15.24
N ALA A 594 -6.20 27.19 -14.87
CA ALA A 594 -7.35 27.20 -15.77
C ALA A 594 -7.72 28.61 -16.26
N GLU A 595 -7.54 29.64 -15.42
CA GLU A 595 -7.66 31.06 -15.79
C GLU A 595 -6.70 31.40 -16.94
N ASN A 596 -5.42 31.03 -16.83
CA ASN A 596 -4.44 31.26 -17.89
C ASN A 596 -4.78 30.51 -19.18
N TYR A 597 -5.33 29.30 -19.06
CA TYR A 597 -5.78 28.54 -20.23
C TYR A 597 -7.00 29.19 -20.89
N ALA A 598 -7.96 29.68 -20.11
CA ALA A 598 -9.11 30.41 -20.62
C ALA A 598 -8.68 31.67 -21.39
N GLU A 599 -7.70 32.41 -20.86
CA GLU A 599 -7.11 33.56 -21.55
C GLU A 599 -6.50 33.16 -22.89
N LEU A 600 -5.70 32.08 -22.91
CA LEU A 600 -5.09 31.57 -24.14
C LEU A 600 -6.13 31.15 -25.17
N MET A 601 -7.25 30.57 -24.71
CA MET A 601 -8.38 30.15 -25.54
C MET A 601 -9.34 31.29 -25.90
N LYS A 602 -9.10 32.51 -25.39
CA LYS A 602 -9.95 33.70 -25.57
C LYS A 602 -11.38 33.48 -25.08
N ASP A 603 -11.52 32.73 -23.98
CA ASP A 603 -12.78 32.52 -23.27
C ASP A 603 -12.87 33.50 -22.09
N ASP A 604 -13.28 34.74 -22.39
CA ASP A 604 -13.31 35.84 -21.42
C ASP A 604 -14.23 35.53 -20.21
N LEU A 605 -15.33 34.79 -20.44
CA LEU A 605 -16.26 34.41 -19.37
C LEU A 605 -15.60 33.42 -18.40
N LYS A 606 -15.04 32.32 -18.92
CA LYS A 606 -14.37 31.33 -18.06
C LYS A 606 -13.15 31.93 -17.38
N GLN A 607 -12.38 32.79 -18.06
CA GLN A 607 -11.25 33.49 -17.45
C GLN A 607 -11.71 34.30 -16.24
N PHE A 608 -12.78 35.09 -16.39
CA PHE A 608 -13.35 35.87 -15.28
C PHE A 608 -13.84 34.97 -14.14
N LEU A 609 -14.62 33.92 -14.45
CA LEU A 609 -15.19 33.01 -13.46
C LEU A 609 -14.11 32.27 -12.66
N TYR A 610 -13.09 31.73 -13.33
CA TYR A 610 -11.99 31.03 -12.67
C TYR A 610 -11.13 31.97 -11.82
N ARG A 611 -10.88 33.19 -12.30
CA ARG A 611 -10.20 34.24 -11.50
C ARG A 611 -10.96 34.56 -10.23
N ASP A 612 -12.27 34.77 -10.33
CA ASP A 612 -13.12 35.12 -9.17
C ASP A 612 -13.15 33.97 -8.16
N ALA A 613 -13.38 32.75 -8.63
CA ALA A 613 -13.41 31.54 -7.81
C ALA A 613 -12.07 31.28 -7.10
N ALA A 614 -10.94 31.38 -7.83
CA ALA A 614 -9.60 31.27 -7.25
C ALA A 614 -9.37 32.33 -6.16
N THR A 615 -9.74 33.59 -6.43
CA THR A 615 -9.59 34.70 -5.48
C THR A 615 -10.44 34.50 -4.23
N ARG A 616 -11.67 34.00 -4.37
CA ARG A 616 -12.54 33.61 -3.24
C ARG A 616 -11.88 32.55 -2.38
N ALA A 617 -11.38 31.48 -2.98
CA ALA A 617 -10.71 30.39 -2.27
C ALA A 617 -9.43 30.85 -1.55
N GLU A 618 -8.56 31.60 -2.23
CA GLU A 618 -7.34 32.18 -1.63
C GLU A 618 -7.68 33.10 -0.45
N THR A 619 -8.71 33.94 -0.60
CA THR A 619 -9.16 34.85 0.46
C THR A 619 -9.74 34.09 1.65
N ALA A 620 -10.54 33.05 1.41
CA ALA A 620 -11.10 32.20 2.46
C ALA A 620 -10.00 31.53 3.28
N LEU A 621 -9.03 30.90 2.61
CA LEU A 621 -7.88 30.25 3.27
C LEU A 621 -7.04 31.24 4.09
N THR A 622 -6.76 32.42 3.52
CA THR A 622 -6.01 33.47 4.21
C THR A 622 -6.76 33.99 5.44
N ASN A 623 -8.07 34.19 5.33
CA ASN A 623 -8.90 34.64 6.44
C ASN A 623 -9.00 33.60 7.56
N LEU A 624 -9.10 32.30 7.21
CA LEU A 624 -9.05 31.23 8.20
C LEU A 624 -7.72 31.26 8.97
N ALA A 625 -6.59 31.35 8.26
CA ALA A 625 -5.26 31.40 8.87
C ALA A 625 -5.09 32.61 9.79
N ARG A 626 -5.48 33.81 9.34
CA ARG A 626 -5.47 35.03 10.17
C ARG A 626 -6.40 34.93 11.38
N GLY A 627 -7.55 34.29 11.21
CA GLY A 627 -8.46 33.98 12.30
C GLY A 627 -7.75 33.19 13.40
N VAL A 628 -7.04 32.11 13.04
CA VAL A 628 -6.27 31.30 13.99
C VAL A 628 -5.12 32.10 14.63
N LEU A 629 -4.36 32.87 13.84
CA LEU A 629 -3.25 33.69 14.33
C LEU A 629 -3.64 34.76 15.35
N THR A 630 -4.88 35.24 15.32
CA THR A 630 -5.39 36.27 16.24
C THR A 630 -6.08 35.70 17.48
N MET A 631 -6.22 34.38 17.57
CA MET A 631 -6.90 33.73 18.69
C MET A 631 -6.02 33.63 19.93
N ASN A 632 -6.65 33.83 21.10
CA ASN A 632 -6.00 33.71 22.40
C ASN A 632 -6.12 32.31 23.04
N ARG A 633 -7.04 31.46 22.55
CA ARG A 633 -7.29 30.10 23.07
C ARG A 633 -7.78 29.16 21.97
N ALA A 634 -7.30 27.92 21.97
CA ALA A 634 -7.61 26.89 20.98
C ALA A 634 -9.04 26.33 21.06
N ASP A 635 -9.66 26.33 22.24
CA ASP A 635 -11.00 25.74 22.47
C ASP A 635 -12.15 26.44 21.72
N ASN A 636 -11.87 27.54 21.03
CA ASN A 636 -12.85 28.36 20.32
C ASN A 636 -12.73 28.24 18.78
N LEU A 637 -11.98 27.29 18.25
CA LEU A 637 -11.83 27.09 16.81
C LEU A 637 -13.15 26.61 16.19
N THR A 638 -13.57 27.26 15.10
CA THR A 638 -14.67 26.74 14.27
C THR A 638 -14.25 25.45 13.58
N ASP A 639 -15.22 24.64 13.13
CA ASP A 639 -14.95 23.40 12.39
C ASP A 639 -14.00 23.64 11.20
N ALA A 640 -14.22 24.72 10.42
CA ALA A 640 -13.36 25.10 9.31
C ALA A 640 -11.93 25.47 9.74
N GLN A 641 -11.76 26.12 10.90
CA GLN A 641 -10.43 26.45 11.42
C GLN A 641 -9.70 25.23 11.98
N GLN A 642 -10.42 24.27 12.58
CA GLN A 642 -9.83 22.99 12.99
C GLN A 642 -9.23 22.25 11.79
N ARG A 643 -9.82 22.39 10.60
CA ARG A 643 -9.30 21.80 9.36
C ARG A 643 -7.97 22.39 8.87
N LEU A 644 -7.49 23.52 9.42
CA LEU A 644 -6.13 24.01 9.16
C LEU A 644 -5.06 23.14 9.82
N PHE A 645 -5.41 22.42 10.90
CA PHE A 645 -4.49 21.53 11.60
C PHE A 645 -4.43 20.18 10.88
N HIS A 646 -3.79 20.20 9.72
CA HIS A 646 -3.59 19.03 8.87
C HIS A 646 -2.18 19.08 8.26
N PRO A 647 -1.45 17.95 8.11
CA PRO A 647 -0.06 17.99 7.66
C PRO A 647 0.13 18.59 6.26
N LEU A 648 -0.92 18.51 5.42
CA LEU A 648 -0.90 19.04 4.06
C LEU A 648 -1.18 20.55 3.97
N ILE A 649 -1.38 21.24 5.11
CA ILE A 649 -1.52 22.71 5.11
C ILE A 649 -0.28 23.41 4.56
N CYS A 650 0.90 22.78 4.67
CA CYS A 650 2.15 23.30 4.12
C CYS A 650 2.08 23.51 2.59
N ASP A 651 1.18 22.81 1.88
CA ASP A 651 1.01 23.01 0.44
C ASP A 651 0.39 24.37 0.09
N ALA A 652 -0.22 25.08 1.04
CA ALA A 652 -0.61 26.47 0.84
C ALA A 652 0.60 27.37 0.54
N VAL A 653 1.79 27.02 1.08
CA VAL A 653 3.06 27.72 0.80
C VAL A 653 3.58 27.34 -0.58
N SER A 654 3.65 26.04 -0.89
CA SER A 654 4.17 25.56 -2.19
C SER A 654 3.28 25.96 -3.37
N CYS A 655 1.97 26.06 -3.16
CA CYS A 655 1.01 26.57 -4.15
C CYS A 655 1.00 28.11 -4.26
N GLY A 656 1.73 28.82 -3.39
CA GLY A 656 1.83 30.28 -3.39
C GLY A 656 0.62 31.02 -2.84
N ILE A 657 -0.30 30.33 -2.16
CA ILE A 657 -1.47 30.93 -1.49
C ILE A 657 -1.03 31.69 -0.24
N PHE A 658 -0.10 31.10 0.53
CA PHE A 658 0.58 31.77 1.63
C PHE A 658 1.96 32.22 1.13
N PRO A 659 2.16 33.53 0.87
CA PRO A 659 3.41 34.02 0.30
C PRO A 659 4.61 33.77 1.21
N ALA A 660 5.77 33.52 0.60
CA ALA A 660 7.02 33.38 1.34
C ALA A 660 7.27 34.59 2.26
N GLY A 661 7.62 34.32 3.52
CA GLY A 661 7.86 35.35 4.54
C GLY A 661 6.60 35.92 5.21
N SER A 662 5.39 35.47 4.86
CA SER A 662 4.15 35.87 5.55
C SER A 662 3.97 35.12 6.89
N GLN A 663 3.13 35.67 7.78
CA GLN A 663 2.79 35.01 9.04
C GLN A 663 1.99 33.72 8.81
N GLU A 664 1.12 33.70 7.79
CA GLU A 664 0.34 32.53 7.39
C GLU A 664 1.26 31.39 6.88
N ALA A 665 2.30 31.72 6.10
CA ALA A 665 3.29 30.75 5.65
C ALA A 665 4.10 30.19 6.82
N ALA A 666 4.55 31.05 7.73
CA ALA A 666 5.26 30.62 8.94
C ALA A 666 4.38 29.70 9.80
N MET A 667 3.10 30.05 10.00
CA MET A 667 2.14 29.23 10.73
C MET A 667 1.94 27.86 10.08
N ALA A 668 1.74 27.81 8.76
CA ALA A 668 1.51 26.55 8.06
C ALA A 668 2.72 25.60 8.18
N LEU A 669 3.95 26.12 8.07
CA LEU A 669 5.16 25.32 8.27
C LEU A 669 5.30 24.87 9.74
N ASP A 670 5.06 25.78 10.68
CA ASP A 670 5.19 25.51 12.12
C ASP A 670 4.19 24.46 12.63
N ILE A 671 2.95 24.49 12.13
CA ILE A 671 1.93 23.46 12.43
C ILE A 671 2.47 22.08 12.08
N VAL A 672 3.02 21.90 10.87
CA VAL A 672 3.55 20.59 10.45
C VAL A 672 4.80 20.23 11.24
N GLU A 673 5.72 21.18 11.41
CA GLU A 673 7.01 20.94 12.08
C GLU A 673 6.87 20.58 13.55
N ASN A 674 5.87 21.10 14.26
CA ASN A 674 5.75 20.92 15.70
C ASN A 674 4.56 20.04 16.11
N ALA A 675 3.41 20.15 15.44
CA ALA A 675 2.21 19.42 15.84
C ALA A 675 2.13 18.02 15.22
N PHE A 676 2.80 17.81 14.08
CA PHE A 676 2.77 16.53 13.36
C PHE A 676 4.10 15.77 13.40
N SER A 677 5.15 16.35 14.00
CA SER A 677 6.42 15.66 14.24
C SER A 677 6.25 14.54 15.25
N ILE A 678 6.88 13.41 14.99
CA ILE A 678 6.89 12.30 15.94
C ILE A 678 7.91 12.58 17.05
N GLU A 679 7.46 12.47 18.29
CA GLU A 679 8.30 12.58 19.49
C GLU A 679 9.49 11.61 19.42
N ASP A 680 10.67 12.07 19.83
CA ASP A 680 11.96 11.34 19.77
C ASP A 680 12.39 10.84 18.38
N SER A 681 11.71 11.24 17.31
CA SER A 681 12.04 10.90 15.92
C SER A 681 11.97 12.14 15.03
N PRO A 682 12.93 13.08 15.16
CA PRO A 682 12.94 14.29 14.35
C PRO A 682 12.97 13.93 12.85
N LEU A 683 12.31 14.76 12.03
CA LEU A 683 12.12 14.57 10.57
C LEU A 683 11.13 13.47 10.17
N LEU A 684 10.47 12.82 11.13
CA LEU A 684 9.34 11.94 10.86
C LEU A 684 8.03 12.63 11.24
N TYR A 685 7.01 12.40 10.42
CA TYR A 685 5.72 13.06 10.57
C TYR A 685 4.57 12.07 10.39
N HIS A 686 3.56 12.17 11.24
CA HIS A 686 2.36 11.34 11.19
C HIS A 686 1.16 12.13 10.65
N ALA A 687 0.12 11.44 10.17
CA ALA A 687 -1.07 12.11 9.63
C ALA A 687 -1.95 12.72 10.74
N GLU A 688 -2.07 12.04 11.88
CA GLU A 688 -2.88 12.49 13.01
C GLU A 688 -2.30 11.95 14.34
N PRO A 689 -1.82 12.82 15.26
CA PRO A 689 -1.20 12.37 16.51
C PRO A 689 -2.16 11.60 17.42
N GLY A 690 -3.43 12.01 17.46
CA GLY A 690 -4.48 11.38 18.27
C GLY A 690 -5.23 10.25 17.57
N GLY A 691 -4.93 10.01 16.29
CA GLY A 691 -5.62 9.06 15.42
C GLY A 691 -5.33 7.60 15.79
N ASP A 692 -5.77 6.68 14.94
CA ASP A 692 -5.55 5.24 15.08
C ASP A 692 -4.07 4.85 14.87
N TRP A 693 -3.74 3.56 14.92
CA TRP A 693 -2.35 3.14 14.76
C TRP A 693 -1.74 3.59 13.43
N PHE A 694 -2.48 3.49 12.32
CA PHE A 694 -2.00 3.87 10.99
C PHE A 694 -1.75 5.37 10.89
N ALA A 695 -2.64 6.19 11.46
CA ALA A 695 -2.55 7.63 11.44
C ALA A 695 -1.33 8.16 12.22
N ARG A 696 -0.88 7.43 13.25
CA ARG A 696 0.29 7.75 14.08
C ARG A 696 1.64 7.29 13.50
N GLN A 697 1.64 6.49 12.43
CA GLN A 697 2.89 6.07 11.79
C GLN A 697 3.52 7.21 10.98
N SER A 698 4.84 7.14 10.78
CA SER A 698 5.54 8.11 9.95
C SER A 698 5.19 7.92 8.48
N ARG A 699 4.89 9.01 7.77
CA ARG A 699 4.62 9.02 6.33
C ARG A 699 5.72 9.80 5.59
N PRO A 700 6.58 9.13 4.80
CA PRO A 700 7.62 9.82 4.02
C PRO A 700 7.08 10.93 3.12
N GLN A 701 5.85 10.76 2.65
CA GLN A 701 5.13 11.75 1.85
C GLN A 701 5.04 13.13 2.53
N ILE A 702 4.75 13.18 3.84
CA ILE A 702 4.59 14.44 4.57
C ILE A 702 5.93 15.19 4.61
N ALA A 703 7.03 14.49 4.90
CA ALA A 703 8.37 15.09 4.92
C ALA A 703 8.76 15.67 3.55
N LEU A 704 8.45 14.96 2.46
CA LEU A 704 8.73 15.42 1.08
C LEU A 704 7.91 16.67 0.71
N ARG A 705 6.61 16.69 1.04
CA ARG A 705 5.75 17.85 0.79
C ARG A 705 6.17 19.05 1.63
N LEU A 706 6.50 18.82 2.91
CA LEU A 706 7.07 19.84 3.77
C LEU A 706 8.41 20.37 3.23
N ALA A 707 9.27 19.51 2.68
CA ALA A 707 10.52 19.95 2.05
C ALA A 707 10.25 20.93 0.90
N ARG A 708 9.30 20.63 0.01
CA ARG A 708 8.91 21.56 -1.07
C ARG A 708 8.29 22.85 -0.55
N ALA A 709 7.48 22.77 0.52
CA ALA A 709 6.91 23.96 1.16
C ALA A 709 7.98 24.83 1.84
N CYS A 710 8.95 24.22 2.53
CA CYS A 710 10.11 24.91 3.09
C CYS A 710 10.92 25.60 1.99
N LEU A 711 11.15 24.92 0.86
CA LEU A 711 11.84 25.48 -0.28
C LEU A 711 11.10 26.70 -0.85
N ALA A 712 9.79 26.58 -1.10
CA ALA A 712 8.95 27.69 -1.56
C ALA A 712 8.90 28.84 -0.54
N GLY A 713 9.01 28.53 0.76
CA GLY A 713 9.12 29.50 1.85
C GLY A 713 10.53 30.10 2.03
N GLY A 714 11.51 29.74 1.19
CA GLY A 714 12.88 30.28 1.25
C GLY A 714 13.79 29.61 2.30
N ARG A 715 13.44 28.41 2.79
CA ARG A 715 14.22 27.63 3.76
C ARG A 715 14.91 26.43 3.10
N LEU A 716 15.88 26.68 2.22
CA LEU A 716 16.58 25.64 1.45
C LEU A 716 17.25 24.59 2.35
N ASP A 717 18.04 25.00 3.35
CA ASP A 717 18.76 24.06 4.24
C ASP A 717 17.82 23.06 4.91
N ARG A 718 16.64 23.53 5.34
CA ARG A 718 15.63 22.68 5.96
C ARG A 718 14.98 21.73 4.95
N ALA A 719 14.73 22.22 3.73
CA ALA A 719 14.22 21.38 2.65
C ALA A 719 15.20 20.24 2.32
N GLU A 720 16.50 20.52 2.27
CA GLU A 720 17.54 19.51 2.03
C GLU A 720 17.64 18.50 3.18
N GLU A 721 17.51 18.94 4.43
CA GLU A 721 17.51 18.04 5.60
C GLU A 721 16.34 17.04 5.56
N LEU A 722 15.13 17.54 5.29
CA LEU A 722 13.92 16.73 5.15
C LEU A 722 14.01 15.74 3.98
N PHE A 723 14.46 16.22 2.82
CA PHE A 723 14.64 15.38 1.64
C PHE A 723 15.70 14.30 1.89
N GLY A 724 16.86 14.68 2.42
CA GLY A 724 17.95 13.75 2.72
C GLY A 724 17.58 12.68 3.76
N SER A 725 16.70 12.99 4.72
CA SER A 725 16.12 12.01 5.64
C SER A 725 15.36 10.90 4.90
N VAL A 726 14.46 11.30 3.98
CA VAL A 726 13.67 10.36 3.19
C VAL A 726 14.55 9.60 2.19
N THR A 727 15.52 10.24 1.56
CA THR A 727 16.49 9.58 0.67
C THR A 727 17.27 8.48 1.41
N LYS A 728 17.75 8.74 2.64
CA LYS A 728 18.46 7.73 3.44
C LYS A 728 17.57 6.55 3.80
N LEU A 729 16.31 6.81 4.17
CA LEU A 729 15.32 5.77 4.45
C LEU A 729 15.07 4.86 3.23
N ALA A 730 14.87 5.47 2.05
CA ALA A 730 14.65 4.75 0.80
C ALA A 730 15.88 3.95 0.37
N HIS A 731 17.07 4.58 0.39
CA HIS A 731 18.33 3.95 -0.01
C HIS A 731 18.64 2.71 0.83
N ALA A 732 18.38 2.75 2.15
CA ALA A 732 18.54 1.60 3.05
C ALA A 732 17.69 0.38 2.65
N ASN A 733 16.68 0.58 1.80
CA ASN A 733 15.76 -0.45 1.33
C ASN A 733 15.80 -0.60 -0.19
N GLY A 734 16.91 -0.27 -0.85
CA GLY A 734 17.06 -0.43 -2.31
C GLY A 734 16.27 0.59 -3.12
N GLY A 735 16.04 1.78 -2.57
CA GLY A 735 15.47 2.94 -3.26
C GLY A 735 13.94 2.99 -3.33
N ILE A 736 13.24 1.97 -2.84
CA ILE A 736 11.76 1.98 -2.76
C ILE A 736 11.29 2.83 -1.58
N LEU A 737 10.04 3.28 -1.62
CA LEU A 737 9.40 4.08 -0.57
C LEU A 737 8.09 3.42 -0.10
N PRO A 738 7.85 3.33 1.23
CA PRO A 738 6.58 2.86 1.78
C PRO A 738 5.59 4.00 1.99
N GLU A 739 4.34 3.64 2.21
CA GLU A 739 3.33 4.55 2.74
C GLU A 739 3.62 4.88 4.21
N LEU A 740 3.86 3.84 5.02
CA LEU A 740 4.02 3.96 6.48
C LEU A 740 5.34 3.37 6.95
N VAL A 741 5.96 4.07 7.91
CA VAL A 741 7.15 3.62 8.63
C VAL A 741 6.86 3.69 10.12
N ASN A 742 7.07 2.58 10.83
CA ASN A 742 7.01 2.60 12.27
C ASN A 742 8.17 3.45 12.83
N PRO A 743 7.90 4.47 13.66
CA PRO A 743 8.93 5.40 14.10
C PRO A 743 10.03 4.76 14.95
N VAL A 744 9.69 3.69 15.69
CA VAL A 744 10.61 2.98 16.58
C VAL A 744 11.36 1.89 15.81
N SER A 745 10.66 0.87 15.31
CA SER A 745 11.31 -0.29 14.66
C SER A 745 11.83 0.00 13.25
N ARG A 746 11.33 1.07 12.61
CA ARG A 746 11.58 1.41 11.19
C ARG A 746 11.05 0.37 10.20
N ASN A 747 10.24 -0.59 10.65
CA ASN A 747 9.52 -1.52 9.78
C ASN A 747 8.46 -0.79 8.95
N TRP A 748 8.18 -1.34 7.77
CA TRP A 748 7.30 -0.71 6.79
C TRP A 748 5.92 -1.36 6.77
N TYR A 749 4.88 -0.54 6.65
CA TYR A 749 3.48 -0.95 6.63
C TYR A 749 2.69 -0.17 5.58
N GLY A 750 1.42 -0.52 5.39
CA GLY A 750 0.57 0.06 4.35
C GLY A 750 1.08 -0.23 2.95
N GLY A 751 0.81 0.68 2.03
CA GLY A 751 1.22 0.62 0.62
C GLY A 751 2.72 0.45 0.42
N ARG A 752 3.14 -0.60 -0.30
CA ARG A 752 4.54 -0.95 -0.59
C ARG A 752 4.70 -1.60 -1.99
N PRO A 753 5.61 -1.09 -2.83
CA PRO A 753 6.06 0.30 -2.82
C PRO A 753 4.85 1.23 -3.00
N HIS A 754 4.89 2.42 -2.40
CA HIS A 754 3.80 3.39 -2.44
C HIS A 754 4.03 4.42 -3.55
N THR A 755 3.11 4.48 -4.52
CA THR A 755 3.30 5.32 -5.72
C THR A 755 3.22 6.80 -5.40
N ALA A 756 2.34 7.23 -4.50
CA ALA A 756 2.25 8.63 -4.12
C ALA A 756 3.53 9.13 -3.42
N SER A 757 4.19 8.29 -2.61
CA SER A 757 5.48 8.64 -2.01
C SER A 757 6.61 8.68 -3.04
N ALA A 758 6.64 7.77 -4.01
CA ALA A 758 7.61 7.81 -5.11
C ALA A 758 7.41 9.06 -6.00
N ALA A 759 6.18 9.42 -6.32
CA ALA A 759 5.84 10.62 -7.08
C ALA A 759 6.24 11.90 -6.34
N ASP A 760 5.91 12.00 -5.04
CA ASP A 760 6.34 13.13 -4.22
C ASP A 760 7.87 13.20 -4.09
N TYR A 761 8.59 12.07 -4.12
CA TYR A 761 10.05 12.07 -4.15
C TYR A 761 10.60 12.70 -5.43
N ILE A 762 10.09 12.28 -6.59
CA ILE A 762 10.47 12.82 -7.90
C ILE A 762 10.26 14.34 -7.95
N LEU A 763 9.06 14.81 -7.59
CA LEU A 763 8.73 16.24 -7.62
C LEU A 763 9.60 17.06 -6.65
N THR A 764 9.97 16.48 -5.50
CA THR A 764 10.84 17.15 -4.52
C THR A 764 12.29 17.19 -5.00
N ALA A 765 12.79 16.10 -5.58
CA ALA A 765 14.13 16.01 -6.13
C ALA A 765 14.32 17.02 -7.28
N GLU A 766 13.34 17.12 -8.18
CA GLU A 766 13.29 18.13 -9.24
C GLU A 766 13.34 19.56 -8.69
N ALA A 767 12.51 19.86 -7.68
CA ALA A 767 12.49 21.18 -7.06
C ALA A 767 13.82 21.54 -6.37
N ILE A 768 14.43 20.59 -5.65
CA ILE A 768 15.73 20.76 -4.98
C ILE A 768 16.85 20.95 -6.00
N ALA A 769 16.89 20.13 -7.06
CA ALA A 769 17.90 20.26 -8.11
C ALA A 769 17.83 21.65 -8.77
N LEU A 770 16.62 22.14 -9.09
CA LEU A 770 16.43 23.48 -9.64
C LEU A 770 16.86 24.59 -8.66
N ALA A 771 16.57 24.42 -7.37
CA ALA A 771 17.00 25.37 -6.35
C ALA A 771 18.52 25.41 -6.16
N ARG A 772 19.18 24.24 -6.17
CA ARG A 772 20.65 24.12 -6.14
C ARG A 772 21.27 24.83 -7.34
N LEU A 773 20.69 24.67 -8.54
CA LEU A 773 21.13 25.39 -9.75
C LEU A 773 20.97 26.90 -9.62
N ALA A 774 19.85 27.37 -9.08
CA ALA A 774 19.58 28.80 -8.93
C ALA A 774 20.46 29.47 -7.86
N ALA A 775 20.99 28.69 -6.89
CA ALA A 775 21.87 29.18 -5.84
C ALA A 775 23.35 29.28 -6.24
N ARG A 776 23.74 28.63 -7.36
CA ARG A 776 25.08 28.72 -7.95
C ARG A 776 25.17 29.92 -8.90
#